data_AF-A0A9W8NM14-F1
#
_entry.id   AF-A0A9W8NM14-F1
#
_cell.length_a   1.000
_cell.length_b   1.000
_cell.length_c   1.000
_cell.angle_alpha   90.00
_cell.angle_beta   90.00
_cell.angle_gamma   90.00
#
_symmetry.space_group_name_H-M   'P 1'
#
loop_
_entity.id
_entity.type
_entity.pdbx_description
1 polymer ?
#
loop_
_entity_poly.entity_id
_entity_poly.type
_entity_poly.pdbx_seq_one_letter_code
_entity_poly.pdbx_strand_id
1 'polypeptide(L)'
;MTHAPTADNTYSDIHPLIERSLVRSDFTSSGGKDFLPTQSYESLLTRANIRDDLPGASGDLIDFIDKRAKRTFATVLLTLAGFHTKTGMTSIMNSFQQHGFDDNCLPIDEGLNSNLENHLKECQANPLSVFRDDRLRRIIYTFYTNQWVFLAPEFPLEKNSRTLHRNCILPFTEFGGESKEGTFGEVFPAKLRVDHQKMIQQPQGSGLLEVNVAVKKFKSREKIQLPEPEIPDPKSAWSNEADKMEELATFDFSECHIAGALGCFSSNGDYYIIMPWATGGTLREFWDRNRSPTLCGNLIKEFLDQYMKLATTLCEMHRHRYLEEGEDKAQDEGTKEISFPVPQGPQTQNINLDVPEISSDSTPMGSNWRHGDLKPENILRRENGDVLGPLMIGDVGLAKKHKDLTGTRTNTNTRLGTMNYEPPEAFDNSRAKSRAYDIWSMGCIIVETMVWLLYGTDGQKLFYNQPYNQKQGTRYYIAQETFPQRRLNDNIIELMRHILANDPECNGDQTSSALRDLLNLARNELLMVNPPEDYENPTKDERINAEMFCKRLKDIINKSNDDVTYLFTDRNRDAVSMPSFMHQEHTQKFNTEWDFVNDNPFALAISPKLGQSVMSPRAIAAQHPLCRKCSNFDLLAENPVIIDKGSDLMANPSCGFCKLRHDACRKIMDTIGPDVIRFNISLTSSALRVNDRPGPALTICGTKELNNEIPQIQVRIPQAPDEEARLEICRQWLQDCDTHDSCNLIDRFNLASKGPPTRLLYVGKSNAPQLYLYEPGKDEVNLKYVALSHPWGKKGVHSHFNTDINNYEKHKTCIPDTDLPHLFKDAIKLTRALDCQYIWIDSLCIIQGEGGDFESEAVRMELVYSRAYCVIATTHATGNSDRFLIPGTKRDYVKIDHNGHPFYVCDPIDDFQEHVLNGHLNTRGWVLQERALARRTIHFTKEQIYWECGEGIRCETMTKMRNEQAAFLGDPNFPLRAMQSTKGTKTLFYQVLYKQYSRLKFSQITDRRLGIAGLEQRLIKDFKVDGGFGIFQAPLERTKDHGYFGRSLLWKRGKEVQELSMIDYSEAKPPATVPSWSWMAYKGGIDYMEDPLLPFNEVVWETKEIGSPWNVTDSSRSWHTNIRGQSTALRGTARSFSCTGAVDEEHIWYDRKLGCCSWDSGISHVMCVRVGSGEKVIAGLPTKMSYLLLVHPKPGTNDYERVGVAALRAAWVKKEDGIQIQIT
;
A
#
# COMPACT_ATOMS: atom_id res chain seq x y z
N MET A 1 -89.23 37.04 14.07
CA MET A 1 -88.76 35.74 14.60
C MET A 1 -87.89 35.10 13.54
N THR A 2 -86.58 35.21 13.71
CA THR A 2 -85.55 34.39 13.04
C THR A 2 -84.32 34.49 13.95
N HIS A 3 -83.94 33.36 14.53
CA HIS A 3 -82.78 33.22 15.41
C HIS A 3 -81.48 33.50 14.64
N ALA A 4 -80.58 34.29 15.24
CA ALA A 4 -79.14 34.27 14.96
C ALA A 4 -78.41 34.11 16.30
N PRO A 5 -77.33 33.31 16.37
CA PRO A 5 -76.88 32.68 17.61
C PRO A 5 -76.06 33.65 18.46
N THR A 6 -76.22 33.55 19.77
CA THR A 6 -75.26 34.02 20.78
C THR A 6 -73.88 33.45 20.47
N ALA A 7 -72.88 34.31 20.25
CA ALA A 7 -71.49 33.89 20.25
C ALA A 7 -71.19 33.24 21.60
N ASP A 8 -70.85 31.96 21.56
CA ASP A 8 -70.67 31.12 22.73
C ASP A 8 -69.36 31.52 23.42
N ASN A 9 -69.44 32.50 24.31
CA ASN A 9 -68.31 33.08 25.06
C ASN A 9 -67.74 32.10 26.12
N THR A 10 -68.04 30.82 25.97
CA THR A 10 -67.76 29.75 26.92
C THR A 10 -66.42 29.07 26.64
N TYR A 11 -65.94 28.99 25.39
CA TYR A 11 -64.73 28.26 25.03
C TYR A 11 -63.68 29.15 24.31
N SER A 12 -62.41 28.72 24.29
CA SER A 12 -61.29 29.44 23.67
C SER A 12 -61.44 29.59 22.15
N ASP A 13 -61.13 30.77 21.62
CA ASP A 13 -61.14 31.07 20.19
C ASP A 13 -59.82 30.68 19.51
N ILE A 14 -58.71 30.68 20.25
CA ILE A 14 -57.38 30.29 19.74
C ILE A 14 -57.25 28.77 19.64
N HIS A 15 -57.89 28.02 20.54
CA HIS A 15 -57.72 26.56 20.62
C HIS A 15 -58.01 25.83 19.29
N PRO A 16 -59.15 26.06 18.61
CA PRO A 16 -59.42 25.41 17.32
C PRO A 16 -58.46 25.86 16.21
N LEU A 17 -57.89 27.06 16.32
CA LEU A 17 -56.89 27.56 15.37
C LEU A 17 -55.53 26.88 15.57
N ILE A 18 -55.14 26.63 16.82
CA ILE A 18 -53.96 25.82 17.14
C ILE A 18 -54.12 24.41 16.58
N GLU A 19 -55.24 23.73 16.86
CA GLU A 19 -55.49 22.37 16.35
C GLU A 19 -55.40 22.28 14.81
N ARG A 20 -55.94 23.28 14.10
CA ARG A 20 -55.87 23.33 12.62
C ARG A 20 -54.49 23.68 12.07
N SER A 21 -53.63 24.28 12.89
CA SER A 21 -52.29 24.72 12.51
C SER A 21 -51.20 23.73 12.91
N LEU A 22 -51.59 22.61 13.55
CA LEU A 22 -50.69 21.53 13.89
C LEU A 22 -50.16 20.84 12.63
N VAL A 23 -48.87 20.52 12.65
CA VAL A 23 -48.17 19.82 11.57
C VAL A 23 -47.65 18.50 12.11
N ARG A 24 -47.84 17.43 11.34
CA ARG A 24 -47.38 16.09 11.69
C ARG A 24 -45.88 15.94 11.46
N SER A 25 -45.16 15.38 12.43
CA SER A 25 -43.76 14.99 12.30
C SER A 25 -43.65 13.53 11.84
N ASP A 26 -42.89 13.30 10.76
CA ASP A 26 -42.64 11.96 10.21
C ASP A 26 -41.36 11.30 10.75
N PHE A 27 -40.68 11.92 11.72
CA PHE A 27 -39.48 11.36 12.32
C PHE A 27 -39.79 10.06 13.09
N THR A 28 -39.14 8.95 12.70
CA THR A 28 -39.49 7.58 13.13
C THR A 28 -39.50 7.35 14.64
N SER A 29 -38.67 8.09 15.38
CA SER A 29 -38.58 7.98 16.86
C SER A 29 -39.67 8.76 17.59
N SER A 30 -40.34 9.70 16.91
CA SER A 30 -41.38 10.56 17.47
C SER A 30 -42.79 9.97 17.33
N GLY A 31 -42.95 8.94 16.48
CA GLY A 31 -44.20 8.18 16.36
C GLY A 31 -45.32 8.88 15.59
N GLY A 32 -45.04 9.83 14.70
CA GLY A 32 -46.08 10.50 13.91
C GLY A 32 -46.89 11.54 14.70
N LYS A 33 -46.27 12.21 15.69
CA LYS A 33 -46.92 13.19 16.56
C LYS A 33 -46.99 14.57 15.90
N ASP A 34 -48.00 15.34 16.28
CA ASP A 34 -48.20 16.69 15.78
C ASP A 34 -47.54 17.75 16.67
N PHE A 35 -46.99 18.79 16.05
CA PHE A 35 -46.41 19.96 16.73
C PHE A 35 -46.93 21.25 16.11
N LEU A 36 -46.83 22.36 16.85
CA LEU A 36 -47.14 23.68 16.33
C LEU A 36 -45.86 24.35 15.80
N PRO A 37 -45.76 24.69 14.50
CA PRO A 37 -44.61 25.39 13.96
C PRO A 37 -44.34 26.77 14.58
N THR A 38 -43.08 27.20 14.63
CA THR A 38 -42.68 28.51 15.19
C THR A 38 -43.46 29.68 14.57
N GLN A 39 -43.63 29.70 13.25
CA GLN A 39 -44.38 30.75 12.55
C GLN A 39 -45.87 30.79 12.97
N SER A 40 -46.50 29.61 13.13
CA SER A 40 -47.89 29.50 13.60
C SER A 40 -47.99 29.88 15.07
N TYR A 41 -47.01 29.49 15.88
CA TYR A 41 -46.91 29.86 17.29
C TYR A 41 -46.84 31.39 17.48
N GLU A 42 -45.97 32.07 16.74
CA GLU A 42 -45.82 33.53 16.81
C GLU A 42 -47.04 34.29 16.30
N SER A 43 -47.69 33.80 15.24
CA SER A 43 -48.87 34.44 14.64
C SER A 43 -50.17 34.19 15.40
N LEU A 44 -50.31 33.04 16.08
CA LEU A 44 -51.52 32.70 16.84
C LEU A 44 -51.47 33.21 18.29
N LEU A 45 -50.32 33.14 18.95
CA LEU A 45 -50.15 33.56 20.35
C LEU A 45 -49.71 35.03 20.46
N THR A 46 -50.42 35.91 19.75
CA THR A 46 -50.21 37.35 19.88
C THR A 46 -50.80 37.85 21.20
N ARG A 47 -50.26 38.96 21.71
CA ARG A 47 -50.78 39.62 22.92
C ARG A 47 -52.29 39.92 22.84
N ALA A 48 -52.79 40.27 21.65
CA ALA A 48 -54.21 40.53 21.43
C ALA A 48 -55.04 39.25 21.60
N ASN A 49 -54.65 38.18 20.91
CA ASN A 49 -55.34 36.89 20.99
C ASN A 49 -55.32 36.35 22.44
N ILE A 50 -54.17 36.37 23.12
CA ILE A 50 -54.03 35.93 24.53
C ILE A 50 -55.01 36.69 25.44
N ARG A 51 -55.20 37.99 25.23
CA ARG A 51 -56.13 38.81 26.00
C ARG A 51 -57.59 38.40 25.74
N ASP A 52 -57.95 38.13 24.50
CA ASP A 52 -59.32 37.79 24.09
C ASP A 52 -59.76 36.41 24.64
N ASP A 53 -58.82 35.50 24.86
CA ASP A 53 -59.06 34.19 25.48
C ASP A 53 -58.97 34.17 27.02
N LEU A 54 -58.60 35.30 27.64
CA LEU A 54 -58.48 35.47 29.09
C LEU A 54 -59.32 36.66 29.61
N PRO A 55 -60.67 36.56 29.57
CA PRO A 55 -61.54 37.64 30.00
C PRO A 55 -61.33 37.93 31.49
N GLY A 56 -61.14 39.21 31.82
CA GLY A 56 -60.91 39.68 33.19
C GLY A 56 -59.49 39.48 33.73
N ALA A 57 -58.53 39.05 32.90
CA ALA A 57 -57.11 39.01 33.28
C ALA A 57 -56.52 40.41 33.52
N SER A 58 -55.63 40.54 34.51
CA SER A 58 -54.89 41.78 34.77
C SER A 58 -53.87 42.05 33.65
N GLY A 59 -53.47 43.32 33.49
CA GLY A 59 -52.40 43.69 32.56
C GLY A 59 -51.09 42.93 32.84
N ASP A 60 -50.79 42.73 34.13
CA ASP A 60 -49.59 42.00 34.58
C ASP A 60 -49.63 40.52 34.20
N LEU A 61 -50.81 39.87 34.26
CA LEU A 61 -50.95 38.48 33.82
C LEU A 61 -50.76 38.35 32.30
N ILE A 62 -51.34 39.27 31.52
CA ILE A 62 -51.14 39.28 30.07
C ILE A 62 -49.67 39.52 29.71
N ASP A 63 -49.00 40.43 30.41
CA ASP A 63 -47.56 40.67 30.25
C ASP A 63 -46.70 39.46 30.62
N PHE A 64 -47.06 38.77 31.71
CA PHE A 64 -46.39 37.55 32.12
C PHE A 64 -46.49 36.46 31.05
N ILE A 65 -47.69 36.23 30.52
CA ILE A 65 -47.90 35.24 29.47
C ILE A 65 -47.17 35.65 28.20
N ASP A 66 -47.38 36.87 27.72
CA ASP A 66 -46.82 37.34 26.44
C ASP A 66 -45.28 37.32 26.42
N LYS A 67 -44.64 37.61 27.55
CA LYS A 67 -43.17 37.72 27.65
C LYS A 67 -42.48 36.44 28.12
N ARG A 68 -43.14 35.61 28.94
CA ARG A 68 -42.45 34.49 29.63
C ARG A 68 -43.17 33.13 29.60
N ALA A 69 -44.47 33.09 29.35
CA ALA A 69 -45.27 31.86 29.58
C ALA A 69 -46.21 31.49 28.41
N LYS A 70 -45.83 31.80 27.17
CA LYS A 70 -46.65 31.52 25.97
C LYS A 70 -46.80 30.02 25.71
N ARG A 71 -45.73 29.23 25.85
CA ARG A 71 -45.78 27.76 25.68
C ARG A 71 -46.57 27.11 26.79
N THR A 72 -46.43 27.62 28.01
CA THR A 72 -47.20 27.19 29.18
C THR A 72 -48.68 27.45 28.95
N PHE A 73 -49.05 28.67 28.53
CA PHE A 73 -50.43 29.02 28.20
C PHE A 73 -51.02 28.12 27.11
N ALA A 74 -50.29 27.92 26.00
CA ALA A 74 -50.74 27.06 24.91
C ALA A 74 -50.89 25.59 25.35
N THR A 75 -49.99 25.11 26.21
CA THR A 75 -50.06 23.76 26.80
C THR A 75 -51.31 23.62 27.66
N VAL A 76 -51.61 24.60 28.53
CA VAL A 76 -52.85 24.59 29.32
C VAL A 76 -54.06 24.61 28.38
N LEU A 77 -54.04 25.44 27.34
CA LEU A 77 -55.11 25.55 26.34
C LEU A 77 -55.45 24.19 25.73
N LEU A 78 -54.43 23.47 25.25
CA LEU A 78 -54.60 22.14 24.66
C LEU A 78 -54.97 21.07 25.69
N THR A 79 -54.49 21.20 26.93
CA THR A 79 -54.78 20.25 28.02
C THR A 79 -56.23 20.31 28.48
N LEU A 80 -56.84 21.49 28.43
CA LEU A 80 -58.18 21.74 28.94
C LEU A 80 -59.27 21.72 27.86
N ALA A 81 -58.89 21.44 26.61
CA ALA A 81 -59.74 21.36 25.43
C ALA A 81 -61.12 20.74 25.72
N GLY A 82 -62.17 21.56 25.67
CA GLY A 82 -63.57 21.11 25.82
C GLY A 82 -64.13 20.99 27.25
N PHE A 83 -63.33 21.20 28.31
CA PHE A 83 -63.77 20.99 29.70
C PHE A 83 -63.76 22.24 30.59
N HIS A 84 -63.27 23.39 30.12
CA HIS A 84 -63.13 24.60 30.94
C HIS A 84 -63.58 25.87 30.22
N THR A 85 -64.15 26.80 31.01
CA THR A 85 -64.57 28.13 30.51
C THR A 85 -63.40 29.09 30.41
N LYS A 86 -63.49 30.13 29.56
CA LYS A 86 -62.47 31.19 29.46
C LYS A 86 -62.08 31.80 30.84
N THR A 87 -63.04 31.96 31.76
CA THR A 87 -62.79 32.41 33.15
C THR A 87 -61.99 31.40 33.98
N GLY A 88 -62.24 30.10 33.77
CA GLY A 88 -61.46 29.02 34.40
C GLY A 88 -60.00 29.03 33.94
N MET A 89 -59.75 29.35 32.66
CA MET A 89 -58.41 29.54 32.12
C MET A 89 -57.69 30.72 32.78
N THR A 90 -58.36 31.86 32.94
CA THR A 90 -57.82 33.03 33.67
C THR A 90 -57.44 32.65 35.11
N SER A 91 -58.25 31.88 35.82
CA SER A 91 -57.92 31.42 37.17
C SER A 91 -56.69 30.51 37.22
N ILE A 92 -56.53 29.62 36.24
CA ILE A 92 -55.40 28.69 36.17
C ILE A 92 -54.11 29.44 35.85
N MET A 93 -54.13 30.33 34.85
CA MET A 93 -52.94 31.10 34.47
C MET A 93 -52.49 32.09 35.56
N ASN A 94 -53.42 32.64 36.34
CA ASN A 94 -53.07 33.40 37.55
C ASN A 94 -52.30 32.54 38.56
N SER A 95 -52.67 31.27 38.72
CA SER A 95 -51.96 30.33 39.61
C SER A 95 -50.54 30.06 39.12
N PHE A 96 -50.35 29.82 37.82
CA PHE A 96 -49.02 29.69 37.20
C PHE A 96 -48.15 30.95 37.41
N GLN A 97 -48.72 32.15 37.23
CA GLN A 97 -48.02 33.41 37.48
C GLN A 97 -47.62 33.58 38.96
N GLN A 98 -48.52 33.29 39.90
CA GLN A 98 -48.25 33.44 41.34
C GLN A 98 -47.13 32.53 41.85
N HIS A 99 -47.03 31.33 41.27
CA HIS A 99 -45.97 30.37 41.61
C HIS A 99 -44.71 30.56 40.78
N GLY A 100 -44.70 31.50 39.81
CA GLY A 100 -43.55 31.76 38.95
C GLY A 100 -43.27 30.64 37.94
N PHE A 101 -44.27 29.85 37.57
CA PHE A 101 -44.12 28.78 36.58
C PHE A 101 -44.32 29.35 35.17
N ASP A 102 -43.22 29.45 34.43
CA ASP A 102 -43.14 30.01 33.08
C ASP A 102 -42.51 29.01 32.09
N ASP A 103 -42.22 29.43 30.86
CA ASP A 103 -41.75 28.53 29.80
C ASP A 103 -40.37 27.91 30.11
N ASN A 104 -39.57 28.51 31.01
CA ASN A 104 -38.29 27.92 31.45
C ASN A 104 -38.50 26.71 32.38
N CYS A 105 -39.71 26.54 32.90
CA CYS A 105 -40.09 25.39 33.73
C CYS A 105 -40.51 24.17 32.89
N LEU A 106 -40.53 24.30 31.55
CA LEU A 106 -40.77 23.22 30.62
C LEU A 106 -39.43 22.66 30.07
N PRO A 107 -39.31 21.35 29.86
CA PRO A 107 -40.34 20.34 30.03
C PRO A 107 -40.48 19.85 31.48
N ILE A 108 -41.70 19.49 31.89
CA ILE A 108 -41.94 18.76 33.15
C ILE A 108 -41.73 17.24 32.98
N ASP A 109 -41.33 16.56 34.06
CA ASP A 109 -41.04 15.13 34.09
C ASP A 109 -42.30 14.24 34.17
N GLU A 110 -42.24 13.03 33.58
CA GLU A 110 -43.33 12.04 33.56
C GLU A 110 -43.74 11.57 34.96
N GLY A 111 -42.74 11.41 35.82
CA GLY A 111 -42.90 10.96 37.21
C GLY A 111 -43.25 12.07 38.19
N LEU A 112 -43.55 13.30 37.72
CA LEU A 112 -43.80 14.44 38.59
C LEU A 112 -44.96 14.18 39.57
N ASN A 113 -46.02 13.46 39.15
CA ASN A 113 -47.15 13.14 40.03
C ASN A 113 -46.79 12.17 41.18
N SER A 114 -45.90 11.21 40.92
CA SER A 114 -45.39 10.26 41.94
C SER A 114 -44.30 10.85 42.82
N ASN A 115 -43.47 11.75 42.28
CA ASN A 115 -42.38 12.39 42.99
C ASN A 115 -42.80 13.68 43.70
N LEU A 116 -44.03 14.16 43.47
CA LEU A 116 -44.56 15.38 44.06
C LEU A 116 -44.43 15.34 45.58
N GLU A 117 -44.62 14.18 46.21
CA GLU A 117 -44.48 13.96 47.66
C GLU A 117 -43.03 14.05 48.17
N ASN A 118 -42.05 13.63 47.36
CA ASN A 118 -40.62 13.71 47.71
C ASN A 118 -40.05 15.12 47.52
N HIS A 119 -40.53 15.86 46.51
CA HIS A 119 -40.19 17.28 46.30
C HIS A 119 -40.80 18.21 47.37
N LEU A 120 -41.64 17.70 48.30
CA LEU A 120 -42.23 18.46 49.41
C LEU A 120 -41.25 18.75 50.57
N LYS A 121 -40.05 18.15 50.60
CA LYS A 121 -39.11 18.30 51.72
C LYS A 121 -38.16 19.49 51.63
N GLU A 122 -38.04 20.12 50.47
CA GLU A 122 -37.23 21.34 50.31
C GLU A 122 -38.12 22.58 50.42
N CYS A 123 -38.05 23.25 51.57
CA CYS A 123 -38.66 24.56 51.77
C CYS A 123 -37.90 25.63 51.00
N GLN A 124 -38.37 25.98 49.80
CA GLN A 124 -38.34 27.33 49.21
C GLN A 124 -39.19 27.33 47.93
N ALA A 125 -39.63 28.50 47.48
CA ALA A 125 -40.58 28.70 46.38
C ALA A 125 -40.15 27.97 45.09
N ASN A 126 -40.68 26.75 44.88
CA ASN A 126 -40.49 25.98 43.67
C ASN A 126 -41.69 26.18 42.74
N PRO A 127 -41.50 26.64 41.48
CA PRO A 127 -42.57 26.81 40.51
C PRO A 127 -43.45 25.57 40.30
N LEU A 128 -42.90 24.35 40.47
CA LEU A 128 -43.63 23.09 40.36
C LEU A 128 -44.71 22.89 41.44
N SER A 129 -44.69 23.70 42.51
CA SER A 129 -45.71 23.67 43.56
C SER A 129 -47.11 24.08 43.08
N VAL A 130 -47.23 24.69 41.91
CA VAL A 130 -48.51 24.99 41.25
C VAL A 130 -49.38 23.74 41.07
N PHE A 131 -48.77 22.56 40.89
CA PHE A 131 -49.46 21.27 40.75
C PHE A 131 -49.94 20.67 42.08
N ARG A 132 -49.80 21.38 43.21
CA ARG A 132 -50.47 21.03 44.48
C ARG A 132 -51.96 21.34 44.46
N ASP A 133 -52.43 22.22 43.57
CA ASP A 133 -53.86 22.44 43.35
C ASP A 133 -54.49 21.18 42.76
N ASP A 134 -55.52 20.63 43.43
CA ASP A 134 -56.21 19.39 43.02
C ASP A 134 -56.73 19.46 41.58
N ARG A 135 -57.07 20.64 41.07
CA ARG A 135 -57.53 20.85 39.69
C ARG A 135 -56.38 20.64 38.69
N LEU A 136 -55.19 21.17 39.00
CA LEU A 136 -54.01 21.05 38.15
C LEU A 136 -53.34 19.67 38.29
N ARG A 137 -53.41 19.06 39.48
CA ARG A 137 -52.94 17.69 39.72
C ARG A 137 -53.68 16.66 38.87
N ARG A 138 -54.99 16.84 38.64
CA ARG A 138 -55.80 15.93 37.81
C ARG A 138 -55.44 15.95 36.33
N ILE A 139 -54.90 17.06 35.83
CA ILE A 139 -54.55 17.23 34.42
C ILE A 139 -53.04 17.06 34.17
N ILE A 140 -52.24 16.83 35.20
CA ILE A 140 -50.76 16.84 35.12
C ILE A 140 -50.21 15.87 34.07
N TYR A 141 -50.82 14.69 33.92
CA TYR A 141 -50.42 13.71 32.92
C TYR A 141 -50.72 14.18 31.49
N THR A 142 -51.90 14.78 31.29
CA THR A 142 -52.30 15.36 30.00
C THR A 142 -51.45 16.59 29.68
N PHE A 143 -51.16 17.44 30.67
CA PHE A 143 -50.24 18.58 30.54
C PHE A 143 -48.82 18.12 30.16
N TYR A 144 -48.31 17.10 30.87
CA TYR A 144 -47.04 16.46 30.56
C TYR A 144 -46.98 15.92 29.12
N THR A 145 -48.09 15.41 28.61
CA THR A 145 -48.16 14.85 27.25
C THR A 145 -48.26 15.96 26.20
N ASN A 146 -49.09 16.99 26.46
CA ASN A 146 -49.39 18.06 25.51
C ASN A 146 -48.30 19.13 25.41
N GLN A 147 -47.44 19.29 26.42
CA GLN A 147 -46.35 20.28 26.37
C GLN A 147 -45.45 20.11 25.14
N TRP A 148 -45.26 18.85 24.70
CA TRP A 148 -44.35 18.52 23.61
C TRP A 148 -44.79 19.08 22.25
N VAL A 149 -46.08 19.39 22.09
CA VAL A 149 -46.65 20.04 20.89
C VAL A 149 -46.05 21.43 20.67
N PHE A 150 -45.67 22.12 21.75
CA PHE A 150 -45.18 23.51 21.71
C PHE A 150 -43.66 23.62 21.98
N LEU A 151 -42.97 22.48 22.11
CA LEU A 151 -41.54 22.39 22.42
C LEU A 151 -40.72 21.80 21.26
N ALA A 152 -41.23 21.91 20.02
CA ALA A 152 -40.46 21.60 18.84
C ALA A 152 -39.21 22.51 18.78
N PRO A 153 -38.01 21.94 18.55
CA PRO A 153 -36.76 22.69 18.64
C PRO A 153 -36.52 23.50 17.36
N GLU A 154 -35.79 24.59 17.50
CA GLU A 154 -34.95 25.09 16.40
C GLU A 154 -33.63 24.31 16.45
N PHE A 155 -32.98 24.05 15.32
CA PHE A 155 -31.72 23.27 15.30
C PHE A 155 -30.49 24.20 15.30
N PRO A 156 -29.83 24.43 16.45
CA PRO A 156 -28.63 25.25 16.50
C PRO A 156 -27.38 24.45 16.12
N LEU A 157 -26.32 25.16 15.73
CA LEU A 157 -24.96 24.60 15.67
C LEU A 157 -24.26 24.68 17.04
N GLU A 158 -24.71 25.56 17.93
CA GLU A 158 -24.08 25.80 19.24
C GLU A 158 -23.96 24.53 20.09
N LYS A 159 -22.76 24.26 20.59
CA LYS A 159 -22.44 23.06 21.37
C LYS A 159 -23.36 22.79 22.56
N ASN A 160 -23.82 23.83 23.26
CA ASN A 160 -24.60 23.70 24.50
C ASN A 160 -26.07 23.28 24.27
N SER A 161 -26.57 23.33 23.04
CA SER A 161 -27.99 23.14 22.71
C SER A 161 -28.27 21.93 21.81
N ARG A 162 -27.27 21.05 21.64
CA ARG A 162 -27.35 19.85 20.77
C ARG A 162 -28.01 18.63 21.43
N THR A 163 -28.28 18.63 22.74
CA THR A 163 -28.89 17.47 23.41
C THR A 163 -30.39 17.70 23.57
N LEU A 164 -31.20 16.93 22.86
CA LEU A 164 -32.65 17.07 22.86
C LEU A 164 -33.30 16.02 23.76
N HIS A 165 -34.39 16.41 24.41
CA HIS A 165 -35.17 15.51 25.26
C HIS A 165 -35.84 14.39 24.43
N ARG A 166 -36.01 13.21 25.04
CA ARG A 166 -36.55 12.00 24.38
C ARG A 166 -37.92 12.15 23.71
N ASN A 167 -38.75 13.01 24.26
CA ASN A 167 -40.14 13.24 23.82
C ASN A 167 -40.29 14.46 22.90
N CYS A 168 -39.18 15.16 22.63
CA CYS A 168 -39.16 16.32 21.76
C CYS A 168 -39.64 15.93 20.36
N ILE A 169 -40.61 16.66 19.81
CA ILE A 169 -41.15 16.42 18.47
C ILE A 169 -40.26 17.17 17.48
N LEU A 170 -39.60 16.45 16.58
CA LEU A 170 -38.65 17.06 15.65
C LEU A 170 -39.39 17.56 14.40
N PRO A 171 -39.12 18.78 13.90
CA PRO A 171 -39.93 19.43 12.85
C PRO A 171 -39.60 18.92 11.43
N PHE A 172 -39.42 17.61 11.28
CA PHE A 172 -39.30 16.94 9.98
C PHE A 172 -40.68 16.50 9.49
N THR A 173 -41.14 17.06 8.37
CA THR A 173 -42.44 16.73 7.77
C THR A 173 -42.37 15.52 6.87
N GLU A 174 -41.17 15.17 6.38
CA GLU A 174 -40.85 13.88 5.78
C GLU A 174 -39.50 13.43 6.33
N PHE A 175 -39.39 12.18 6.76
CA PHE A 175 -38.14 11.61 7.23
C PHE A 175 -38.08 10.12 6.92
N GLY A 176 -37.09 9.71 6.12
CA GLY A 176 -36.91 8.31 5.72
C GLY A 176 -36.88 8.13 4.21
N GLY A 177 -36.59 6.90 3.78
CA GLY A 177 -36.28 6.52 2.40
C GLY A 177 -35.13 5.52 2.35
N GLU A 178 -34.61 5.21 1.16
CA GLU A 178 -33.36 4.45 1.05
C GLU A 178 -32.21 5.26 1.66
N SER A 179 -31.62 4.74 2.74
CA SER A 179 -30.44 5.34 3.35
C SER A 179 -29.21 5.06 2.51
N LYS A 180 -28.30 6.04 2.44
CA LYS A 180 -26.96 5.81 1.92
C LYS A 180 -26.05 5.40 3.08
N GLU A 181 -25.58 4.16 3.05
CA GLU A 181 -24.68 3.63 4.07
C GLU A 181 -23.25 4.16 3.90
N GLY A 182 -22.73 4.79 4.96
CA GLY A 182 -21.30 5.08 5.13
C GLY A 182 -20.66 4.20 6.21
N THR A 183 -19.34 4.34 6.38
CA THR A 183 -18.54 3.57 7.34
C THR A 183 -18.97 3.84 8.79
N PHE A 184 -19.28 5.09 9.13
CA PHE A 184 -19.56 5.53 10.49
C PHE A 184 -21.01 6.02 10.71
N GLY A 185 -21.81 6.10 9.64
CA GLY A 185 -23.17 6.62 9.70
C GLY A 185 -24.00 6.29 8.47
N GLU A 186 -25.30 6.58 8.56
CA GLU A 186 -26.31 6.40 7.52
C GLU A 186 -26.90 7.77 7.18
N VAL A 187 -27.00 8.12 5.90
CA VAL A 187 -27.57 9.41 5.47
C VAL A 187 -28.97 9.19 4.92
N PHE A 188 -29.95 9.90 5.48
CA PHE A 188 -31.35 9.86 5.10
C PHE A 188 -31.77 11.17 4.41
N PRO A 189 -32.60 11.10 3.36
CA PRO A 189 -33.34 12.28 2.90
C PRO A 189 -34.41 12.67 3.93
N ALA A 190 -34.62 13.97 4.10
CA ALA A 190 -35.69 14.51 4.93
C ALA A 190 -36.17 15.89 4.43
N LYS A 191 -37.40 16.26 4.78
CA LYS A 191 -37.92 17.63 4.66
C LYS A 191 -38.02 18.27 6.02
N LEU A 192 -37.37 19.41 6.16
CA LEU A 192 -37.33 20.20 7.39
C LEU A 192 -38.16 21.48 7.21
N ARG A 193 -38.90 21.87 8.24
CA ARG A 193 -39.57 23.17 8.27
C ARG A 193 -38.58 24.33 8.35
N VAL A 194 -38.75 25.33 7.47
CA VAL A 194 -37.77 26.42 7.31
C VAL A 194 -37.74 27.36 8.52
N ASP A 195 -38.87 27.60 9.18
CA ASP A 195 -38.97 28.41 10.41
C ASP A 195 -38.39 27.74 11.66
N HIS A 196 -37.90 26.50 11.53
CA HIS A 196 -37.10 25.81 12.55
C HIS A 196 -35.60 25.75 12.19
N GLN A 197 -35.17 26.49 11.16
CA GLN A 197 -33.78 26.56 10.71
C GLN A 197 -33.36 27.98 10.28
N LYS A 198 -32.58 28.66 11.15
CA LYS A 198 -32.18 30.06 10.98
C LYS A 198 -31.08 30.29 9.93
N MET A 199 -30.31 29.27 9.56
CA MET A 199 -29.19 29.40 8.61
C MET A 199 -29.63 29.47 7.14
N ILE A 200 -30.90 29.17 6.85
CA ILE A 200 -31.42 29.17 5.48
C ILE A 200 -32.12 30.52 5.24
N GLN A 201 -31.47 31.40 4.49
CA GLN A 201 -32.11 32.65 4.04
C GLN A 201 -33.25 32.32 3.07
N GLN A 202 -34.49 32.66 3.44
CA GLN A 202 -35.62 32.51 2.53
C GLN A 202 -35.49 33.49 1.36
N PRO A 203 -35.58 33.02 0.10
CA PRO A 203 -35.75 33.93 -1.02
C PRO A 203 -37.05 34.71 -0.82
N GLN A 204 -36.97 36.05 -0.81
CA GLN A 204 -38.13 36.91 -0.63
C GLN A 204 -39.22 36.55 -1.65
N GLY A 205 -40.39 36.11 -1.17
CA GLY A 205 -41.56 35.78 -2.00
C GLY A 205 -41.73 34.30 -2.38
N SER A 206 -40.89 33.36 -1.91
CA SER A 206 -40.95 31.96 -2.38
C SER A 206 -42.06 31.08 -1.80
N GLY A 207 -42.74 31.48 -0.70
CA GLY A 207 -43.87 30.73 -0.13
C GLY A 207 -43.58 29.28 0.32
N LEU A 208 -42.33 28.83 0.22
CA LEU A 208 -41.87 27.49 0.60
C LEU A 208 -41.77 27.38 2.12
N LEU A 209 -42.57 26.48 2.69
CA LEU A 209 -42.60 26.19 4.13
C LEU A 209 -41.58 25.12 4.56
N GLU A 210 -40.98 24.42 3.58
CA GLU A 210 -40.13 23.25 3.79
C GLU A 210 -38.87 23.30 2.93
N VAL A 211 -37.80 22.64 3.39
CA VAL A 211 -36.53 22.52 2.67
C VAL A 211 -36.01 21.07 2.73
N ASN A 212 -35.50 20.59 1.59
CA ASN A 212 -34.86 19.28 1.51
C ASN A 212 -33.49 19.31 2.21
N VAL A 213 -33.29 18.39 3.14
CA VAL A 213 -32.05 18.23 3.90
C VAL A 213 -31.59 16.77 3.89
N ALA A 214 -30.29 16.58 4.10
CA ALA A 214 -29.69 15.28 4.39
C ALA A 214 -29.49 15.15 5.90
N VAL A 215 -29.92 14.05 6.50
CA VAL A 215 -29.72 13.77 7.91
C VAL A 215 -28.81 12.56 8.07
N LYS A 216 -27.59 12.78 8.57
CA LYS A 216 -26.61 11.73 8.87
C LYS A 216 -26.82 11.23 10.30
N LYS A 217 -27.19 9.97 10.46
CA LYS A 217 -27.27 9.25 11.74
C LYS A 217 -26.00 8.44 11.97
N PHE A 218 -25.38 8.54 13.13
CA PHE A 218 -24.18 7.76 13.45
C PHE A 218 -24.55 6.33 13.90
N LYS A 219 -23.80 5.33 13.41
CA LYS A 219 -24.04 3.91 13.69
C LYS A 219 -23.62 3.56 15.13
N SER A 220 -24.34 2.64 15.78
CA SER A 220 -23.90 2.03 17.03
C SER A 220 -22.68 1.12 16.78
N ARG A 221 -21.85 0.87 17.81
CA ARG A 221 -20.62 0.07 17.67
C ARG A 221 -20.87 -1.31 17.04
N GLU A 222 -21.99 -1.94 17.40
CA GLU A 222 -22.41 -3.26 16.92
C GLU A 222 -22.72 -3.32 15.41
N LYS A 223 -22.99 -2.17 14.79
CA LYS A 223 -23.31 -2.05 13.36
C LYS A 223 -22.09 -1.68 12.49
N ILE A 224 -20.91 -1.51 13.09
CA ILE A 224 -19.67 -1.13 12.40
C ILE A 224 -18.82 -2.39 12.18
N GLN A 225 -18.56 -2.74 10.91
CA GLN A 225 -17.80 -3.92 10.53
C GLN A 225 -16.28 -3.68 10.58
N LEU A 226 -15.75 -3.38 11.77
CA LEU A 226 -14.32 -3.15 12.03
C LEU A 226 -13.86 -3.90 13.30
N PRO A 227 -12.55 -4.15 13.48
CA PRO A 227 -12.05 -4.71 14.73
C PRO A 227 -12.36 -3.77 15.92
N GLU A 228 -12.82 -4.31 17.06
CA GLU A 228 -13.18 -3.53 18.27
C GLU A 228 -12.23 -2.39 18.67
N PRO A 229 -10.88 -2.54 18.65
CA PRO A 229 -9.98 -1.46 19.05
C PRO A 229 -9.98 -0.24 18.10
N GLU A 230 -10.57 -0.35 16.91
CA GLU A 230 -10.61 0.71 15.89
C GLU A 230 -11.97 1.41 15.78
N ILE A 231 -13.00 0.95 16.50
CA ILE A 231 -14.35 1.53 16.44
C ILE A 231 -14.43 2.73 17.40
N PRO A 232 -14.49 3.99 16.91
CA PRO A 232 -14.68 5.14 17.78
C PRO A 232 -16.07 5.09 18.41
N ASP A 233 -16.15 5.58 19.64
CA ASP A 233 -17.43 5.75 20.31
C ASP A 233 -18.37 6.67 19.50
N PRO A 234 -19.64 6.29 19.23
CA PRO A 234 -20.53 7.08 18.37
C PRO A 234 -20.71 8.54 18.81
N LYS A 235 -20.76 8.79 20.13
CA LYS A 235 -20.83 10.14 20.69
C LYS A 235 -19.57 10.94 20.39
N SER A 236 -18.41 10.29 20.50
CA SER A 236 -17.11 10.92 20.27
C SER A 236 -16.90 11.22 18.78
N ALA A 237 -17.29 10.29 17.90
CA ALA A 237 -17.25 10.49 16.45
C ALA A 237 -18.16 11.64 16.02
N TRP A 238 -19.41 11.66 16.49
CA TRP A 238 -20.35 12.74 16.24
C TRP A 238 -19.88 14.08 16.80
N SER A 239 -19.41 14.13 18.06
CA SER A 239 -18.93 15.37 18.67
C SER A 239 -17.77 15.98 17.88
N ASN A 240 -16.84 15.14 17.40
CA ASN A 240 -15.70 15.59 16.61
C ASN A 240 -16.13 16.20 15.26
N GLU A 241 -17.12 15.61 14.59
CA GLU A 241 -17.63 16.14 13.32
C GLU A 241 -18.50 17.39 13.52
N ALA A 242 -19.38 17.37 14.53
CA ALA A 242 -20.25 18.49 14.86
C ALA A 242 -19.45 19.73 15.31
N ASP A 243 -18.41 19.56 16.14
CA ASP A 243 -17.54 20.67 16.58
C ASP A 243 -16.79 21.31 15.39
N LYS A 244 -16.30 20.50 14.44
CA LYS A 244 -15.64 21.02 13.23
C LYS A 244 -16.60 21.76 12.30
N MET A 245 -17.83 21.24 12.17
CA MET A 245 -18.86 21.86 11.34
C MET A 245 -19.31 23.21 11.91
N GLU A 246 -19.47 23.30 13.23
CA GLU A 246 -19.71 24.58 13.93
C GLU A 246 -18.55 25.55 13.68
N GLU A 247 -17.32 25.09 13.80
CA GLU A 247 -16.14 25.91 13.56
C GLU A 247 -16.02 26.36 12.10
N LEU A 248 -16.30 25.50 11.12
CA LEU A 248 -16.33 25.88 9.70
C LEU A 248 -17.49 26.84 9.39
N ALA A 249 -18.60 26.77 10.12
CA ALA A 249 -19.73 27.68 9.95
C ALA A 249 -19.50 29.07 10.57
N THR A 250 -18.58 29.21 11.54
CA THR A 250 -18.26 30.51 12.17
C THR A 250 -17.21 31.33 11.41
N PHE A 251 -16.43 30.69 10.52
CA PHE A 251 -15.54 31.41 9.60
C PHE A 251 -16.30 31.85 8.35
N ASP A 252 -15.98 33.04 7.83
CA ASP A 252 -16.55 33.54 6.57
C ASP A 252 -16.00 32.75 5.36
N PHE A 253 -16.57 31.57 5.15
CA PHE A 253 -16.39 30.72 3.98
C PHE A 253 -17.60 30.82 3.05
N SER A 254 -18.34 31.94 3.08
CA SER A 254 -19.58 32.13 2.31
C SER A 254 -19.41 31.95 0.79
N GLU A 255 -18.21 32.19 0.28
CA GLU A 255 -17.82 31.99 -1.13
C GLU A 255 -17.20 30.59 -1.41
N CYS A 256 -17.02 29.73 -0.40
CA CYS A 256 -16.41 28.41 -0.54
C CYS A 256 -17.46 27.31 -0.82
N HIS A 257 -17.09 26.37 -1.68
CA HIS A 257 -17.96 25.28 -2.11
C HIS A 257 -17.91 24.09 -1.13
N ILE A 258 -18.30 24.30 0.14
CA ILE A 258 -18.35 23.25 1.18
C ILE A 258 -19.81 23.02 1.61
N ALA A 259 -20.20 21.76 1.78
CA ALA A 259 -21.50 21.40 2.34
C ALA A 259 -21.49 21.56 3.87
N GLY A 260 -21.71 22.80 4.34
CA GLY A 260 -21.77 23.12 5.77
C GLY A 260 -22.96 22.49 6.49
N ALA A 261 -22.85 22.21 7.79
CA ALA A 261 -23.97 21.71 8.58
C ALA A 261 -25.02 22.81 8.79
N LEU A 262 -26.30 22.42 8.71
CA LEU A 262 -27.44 23.26 9.05
C LEU A 262 -27.76 23.14 10.55
N GLY A 263 -27.47 22.00 11.17
CA GLY A 263 -27.69 21.80 12.61
C GLY A 263 -27.20 20.44 13.09
N CYS A 264 -26.94 20.31 14.39
CA CYS A 264 -26.45 19.07 15.00
C CYS A 264 -27.29 18.75 16.25
N PHE A 265 -27.72 17.50 16.41
CA PHE A 265 -28.46 17.11 17.60
C PHE A 265 -28.25 15.66 18.01
N SER A 266 -28.52 15.35 19.27
CA SER A 266 -28.60 14.01 19.83
C SER A 266 -29.95 13.81 20.52
N SER A 267 -30.53 12.63 20.37
CA SER A 267 -31.81 12.28 20.98
C SER A 267 -31.86 10.77 21.20
N ASN A 268 -32.33 10.33 22.36
CA ASN A 268 -32.48 8.91 22.70
C ASN A 268 -31.21 8.07 22.56
N GLY A 269 -30.04 8.66 22.77
CA GLY A 269 -28.75 7.99 22.62
C GLY A 269 -28.27 7.84 21.17
N ASP A 270 -29.05 8.34 20.20
CA ASP A 270 -28.64 8.47 18.81
C ASP A 270 -28.09 9.88 18.52
N TYR A 271 -27.22 9.97 17.52
CA TYR A 271 -26.50 11.20 17.16
C TYR A 271 -26.71 11.55 15.68
N TYR A 272 -27.03 12.82 15.41
CA TYR A 272 -27.48 13.29 14.10
C TYR A 272 -26.79 14.60 13.65
N ILE A 273 -26.53 14.73 12.35
CA ILE A 273 -26.10 15.96 11.69
C ILE A 273 -27.03 16.25 10.50
N ILE A 274 -27.51 17.48 10.41
CA ILE A 274 -28.37 17.98 9.33
C ILE A 274 -27.50 18.77 8.36
N MET A 275 -27.56 18.46 7.07
CA MET A 275 -26.79 19.09 6.00
C MET A 275 -27.72 19.45 4.82
N PRO A 276 -27.31 20.37 3.93
CA PRO A 276 -28.03 20.63 2.70
C PRO A 276 -28.18 19.36 1.85
N TRP A 277 -29.37 19.13 1.30
CA TRP A 277 -29.54 18.02 0.36
C TRP A 277 -28.88 18.34 -0.97
N ALA A 278 -27.93 17.50 -1.38
CA ALA A 278 -27.32 17.57 -2.71
C ALA A 278 -28.26 16.94 -3.75
N THR A 279 -29.12 17.76 -4.36
CA THR A 279 -30.12 17.29 -5.34
C THR A 279 -29.51 16.49 -6.47
N GLY A 280 -28.26 16.77 -6.84
CA GLY A 280 -27.58 16.15 -7.97
C GLY A 280 -26.81 14.88 -7.65
N GLY A 281 -26.82 14.39 -6.40
CA GLY A 281 -26.05 13.23 -5.96
C GLY A 281 -24.57 13.52 -5.75
N THR A 282 -23.75 12.46 -5.73
CA THR A 282 -22.27 12.57 -5.67
C THR A 282 -21.66 12.57 -7.07
N LEU A 283 -20.39 13.00 -7.19
CA LEU A 283 -19.66 12.93 -8.47
C LEU A 283 -19.53 11.48 -8.96
N ARG A 284 -19.34 10.52 -8.05
CA ARG A 284 -19.38 9.08 -8.35
C ARG A 284 -20.70 8.67 -8.98
N GLU A 285 -21.82 9.04 -8.37
CA GLU A 285 -23.16 8.71 -8.87
C GLU A 285 -23.46 9.37 -10.22
N PHE A 286 -22.95 10.59 -10.44
CA PHE A 286 -23.07 11.26 -11.72
C PHE A 286 -22.37 10.47 -12.83
N TRP A 287 -21.15 9.96 -12.59
CA TRP A 287 -20.45 9.10 -13.54
C TRP A 287 -21.18 7.78 -13.80
N ASP A 288 -21.75 7.15 -12.76
CA ASP A 288 -22.48 5.88 -12.87
C ASP A 288 -23.79 6.01 -13.65
N ARG A 289 -24.48 7.15 -13.52
CA ARG A 289 -25.72 7.46 -14.28
C ARG A 289 -25.42 7.82 -15.73
N ASN A 290 -24.31 8.52 -15.99
CA ASN A 290 -23.91 8.99 -17.32
C ASN A 290 -22.84 8.06 -17.91
N ARG A 291 -23.28 6.85 -18.32
CA ARG A 291 -22.36 5.74 -18.64
C ARG A 291 -21.42 5.97 -19.82
N SER A 292 -21.87 6.77 -20.78
CA SER A 292 -21.12 7.10 -21.99
C SER A 292 -21.28 8.61 -22.22
N PRO A 293 -20.46 9.45 -21.57
CA PRO A 293 -20.56 10.88 -21.75
C PRO A 293 -20.29 11.25 -23.20
N THR A 294 -21.08 12.17 -23.75
CA THR A 294 -20.74 12.80 -25.01
C THR A 294 -19.65 13.82 -24.73
N LEU A 295 -18.41 13.51 -25.14
CA LEU A 295 -17.28 14.41 -24.98
C LEU A 295 -17.52 15.65 -25.85
N CYS A 296 -17.58 16.82 -25.22
CA CYS A 296 -17.74 18.10 -25.91
C CYS A 296 -17.08 19.22 -25.12
N GLY A 297 -16.77 20.34 -25.79
CA GLY A 297 -16.10 21.49 -25.16
C GLY A 297 -16.86 22.06 -23.95
N ASN A 298 -18.20 22.05 -23.97
CA ASN A 298 -19.01 22.52 -22.85
C ASN A 298 -18.80 21.67 -21.59
N LEU A 299 -18.80 20.34 -21.74
CA LEU A 299 -18.57 19.42 -20.62
C LEU A 299 -17.15 19.57 -20.05
N ILE A 300 -16.14 19.69 -20.92
CA ILE A 300 -14.74 19.91 -20.51
C ILE A 300 -14.63 21.22 -19.74
N LYS A 301 -15.23 22.30 -20.26
CA LYS A 301 -15.24 23.61 -19.61
C LYS A 301 -15.91 23.57 -18.24
N GLU A 302 -17.07 22.92 -18.12
CA GLU A 302 -17.75 22.76 -16.84
C GLU A 302 -16.86 22.03 -15.82
N PHE A 303 -16.16 20.96 -16.20
CA PHE A 303 -15.22 20.29 -15.29
C PHE A 303 -14.06 21.20 -14.86
N LEU A 304 -13.46 21.95 -15.79
CA LEU A 304 -12.39 22.89 -15.46
C LEU A 304 -12.86 23.98 -14.48
N ASP A 305 -14.03 24.56 -14.72
CA ASP A 305 -14.62 25.59 -13.87
C ASP A 305 -14.96 25.05 -12.46
N GLN A 306 -15.50 23.82 -12.37
CA GLN A 306 -15.77 23.21 -11.08
C GLN A 306 -14.49 22.79 -10.34
N TYR A 307 -13.46 22.31 -11.05
CA TYR A 307 -12.17 22.00 -10.42
C TYR A 307 -11.42 23.25 -9.96
N MET A 308 -11.59 24.38 -10.64
CA MET A 308 -11.13 25.68 -10.14
C MET A 308 -11.81 26.05 -8.81
N LYS A 309 -13.13 25.85 -8.70
CA LYS A 309 -13.88 26.12 -7.46
C LYS A 309 -13.46 25.22 -6.30
N LEU A 310 -13.23 23.92 -6.57
CA LEU A 310 -12.70 22.98 -5.58
C LEU A 310 -11.26 23.35 -5.17
N ALA A 311 -10.40 23.68 -6.13
CA ALA A 311 -9.03 24.10 -5.87
C ALA A 311 -8.98 25.39 -5.02
N THR A 312 -9.83 26.37 -5.35
CA THR A 312 -9.96 27.63 -4.60
C THR A 312 -10.41 27.37 -3.16
N THR A 313 -11.39 26.48 -2.99
CA THR A 313 -11.87 26.04 -1.66
C THR A 313 -10.73 25.40 -0.86
N LEU A 314 -9.92 24.52 -1.48
CA LEU A 314 -8.76 23.92 -0.81
C LEU A 314 -7.69 24.97 -0.48
N CYS A 315 -7.47 25.96 -1.34
CA CYS A 315 -6.56 27.07 -1.09
C CYS A 315 -6.97 27.84 0.17
N GLU A 316 -8.25 28.17 0.30
CA GLU A 316 -8.78 28.86 1.49
C GLU A 316 -8.72 28.01 2.76
N MET A 317 -9.03 26.70 2.67
CA MET A 317 -8.89 25.78 3.79
C MET A 317 -7.43 25.66 4.24
N HIS A 318 -6.50 25.63 3.29
CA HIS A 318 -5.08 25.42 3.55
C HIS A 318 -4.37 26.68 4.04
N ARG A 319 -4.93 27.88 3.83
CA ARG A 319 -4.32 29.16 4.23
C ARG A 319 -4.12 29.24 5.75
N HIS A 320 -2.95 29.73 6.18
CA HIS A 320 -2.63 29.93 7.58
C HIS A 320 -3.25 31.25 8.07
N ARG A 321 -4.09 31.19 9.12
CA ARG A 321 -4.70 32.39 9.73
C ARG A 321 -4.07 32.65 11.11
N TYR A 322 -3.53 33.85 11.30
CA TYR A 322 -3.08 34.35 12.59
C TYR A 322 -4.29 34.96 13.33
N LEU A 323 -4.45 34.63 14.61
CA LEU A 323 -5.41 35.35 15.45
C LEU A 323 -4.83 36.74 15.71
N GLU A 324 -5.51 37.80 15.28
CA GLU A 324 -5.21 39.13 15.79
C GLU A 324 -5.60 39.13 17.28
N GLU A 325 -4.62 39.36 18.17
CA GLU A 325 -4.90 39.64 19.57
C GLU A 325 -5.68 40.96 19.63
N GLY A 326 -6.97 40.87 19.96
CA GLY A 326 -7.81 42.03 20.17
C GLY A 326 -7.24 42.87 21.32
N GLU A 327 -6.99 44.15 21.02
CA GLU A 327 -6.78 45.19 22.01
C GLU A 327 -7.91 45.19 23.05
N ASP A 328 -7.52 45.28 24.32
CA ASP A 328 -8.37 45.47 25.49
C ASP A 328 -9.53 46.44 25.22
N LYS A 329 -10.78 45.96 25.26
CA LYS A 329 -11.94 46.79 25.62
C LYS A 329 -12.85 46.09 26.62
N ALA A 330 -12.90 46.72 27.78
CA ALA A 330 -13.72 46.39 28.92
C ALA A 330 -15.23 46.38 28.61
N GLN A 331 -15.93 45.57 29.42
CA GLN A 331 -17.33 45.68 29.87
C GLN A 331 -18.20 46.72 29.15
N ASP A 332 -19.19 46.25 28.37
CA ASP A 332 -20.53 46.84 28.40
C ASP A 332 -21.58 45.83 27.92
N GLU A 333 -22.62 45.62 28.74
CA GLU A 333 -23.82 44.86 28.39
C GLU A 333 -24.70 45.72 27.50
N GLY A 334 -24.95 45.29 26.26
CA GLY A 334 -25.86 46.02 25.37
C GLY A 334 -26.10 45.31 24.05
N THR A 335 -27.33 44.83 23.87
CA THR A 335 -27.90 44.33 22.61
C THR A 335 -27.61 45.29 21.45
N LYS A 336 -26.96 44.80 20.39
CA LYS A 336 -26.88 45.49 19.10
C LYS A 336 -27.35 44.57 17.98
N GLU A 337 -28.53 44.89 17.45
CA GLU A 337 -28.98 44.51 16.11
C GLU A 337 -27.95 45.00 15.08
N ILE A 338 -27.49 44.12 14.20
CA ILE A 338 -26.64 44.48 13.07
C ILE A 338 -27.54 44.55 11.83
N SER A 339 -27.66 45.75 11.28
CA SER A 339 -28.26 46.03 9.98
C SER A 339 -27.20 45.85 8.87
N PHE A 340 -27.59 45.22 7.76
CA PHE A 340 -26.73 45.00 6.60
C PHE A 340 -26.84 46.16 5.59
N PRO A 341 -25.73 46.70 5.04
CA PRO A 341 -25.77 47.65 3.93
C PRO A 341 -25.97 46.94 2.58
N VAL A 342 -26.70 47.61 1.69
CA VAL A 342 -27.01 47.22 0.31
C VAL A 342 -25.77 47.33 -0.59
N PRO A 343 -25.48 46.39 -1.50
CA PRO A 343 -24.32 46.46 -2.38
C PRO A 343 -24.58 47.34 -3.62
N GLN A 344 -23.67 48.27 -3.91
CA GLN A 344 -23.54 48.95 -5.20
C GLN A 344 -22.21 48.58 -5.86
N GLY A 345 -22.28 48.01 -7.07
CA GLY A 345 -21.37 48.19 -8.22
C GLY A 345 -19.87 47.80 -8.11
N PRO A 346 -19.26 47.20 -9.14
CA PRO A 346 -17.87 46.78 -9.09
C PRO A 346 -16.92 47.95 -9.41
N GLN A 347 -15.92 48.18 -8.56
CA GLN A 347 -14.73 48.94 -8.92
C GLN A 347 -13.46 48.12 -8.67
N THR A 348 -12.68 48.00 -9.73
CA THR A 348 -11.35 47.40 -9.83
C THR A 348 -10.31 48.22 -9.08
N GLN A 349 -9.52 47.60 -8.19
CA GLN A 349 -8.19 48.12 -7.80
C GLN A 349 -7.16 47.01 -7.63
N ASN A 350 -6.06 47.16 -8.38
CA ASN A 350 -4.80 46.44 -8.25
C ASN A 350 -4.14 46.80 -6.91
N ILE A 351 -3.58 45.81 -6.20
CA ILE A 351 -2.70 46.06 -5.06
C ILE A 351 -1.43 45.23 -5.24
N ASN A 352 -0.30 45.94 -5.39
CA ASN A 352 1.07 45.44 -5.33
C ASN A 352 1.37 44.91 -3.92
N LEU A 353 2.04 43.75 -3.84
CA LEU A 353 2.57 43.21 -2.59
C LEU A 353 4.05 43.56 -2.46
N ASP A 354 4.35 44.59 -1.69
CA ASP A 354 5.67 44.78 -1.09
C ASP A 354 5.73 43.98 0.23
N VAL A 355 6.76 43.15 0.38
CA VAL A 355 6.99 42.29 1.56
C VAL A 355 7.88 43.04 2.55
N PRO A 356 7.49 43.23 3.83
CA PRO A 356 8.40 43.71 4.87
C PRO A 356 9.22 42.55 5.45
N GLU A 357 10.54 42.74 5.56
CA GLU A 357 11.43 41.88 6.36
C GLU A 357 11.07 41.96 7.85
N ILE A 358 10.89 40.83 8.53
CA ILE A 358 10.76 40.78 9.99
C ILE A 358 11.74 39.74 10.58
N SER A 359 12.42 40.21 11.61
CA SER A 359 13.48 39.61 12.42
C SER A 359 13.07 38.37 13.23
N SER A 360 14.05 37.50 13.45
CA SER A 360 14.05 36.36 14.37
C SER A 360 13.83 36.79 15.83
N ASP A 361 12.67 36.47 16.40
CA ASP A 361 12.51 35.77 17.69
C ASP A 361 11.05 35.89 18.16
N SER A 362 10.48 34.75 18.57
CA SER A 362 9.07 34.48 18.96
C SER A 362 8.06 34.28 17.81
N THR A 363 7.81 33.01 17.43
CA THR A 363 6.75 32.61 16.49
C THR A 363 5.36 32.62 17.17
N PRO A 364 4.39 33.42 16.69
CA PRO A 364 3.00 33.38 17.17
C PRO A 364 2.20 32.20 16.58
N MET A 365 1.27 31.62 17.36
CA MET A 365 0.45 30.45 16.96
C MET A 365 -0.64 30.79 15.93
N GLY A 366 -0.50 30.33 14.69
CA GLY A 366 -1.55 30.33 13.65
C GLY A 366 -2.18 28.94 13.43
N SER A 367 -3.34 28.86 12.75
CA SER A 367 -4.00 27.57 12.45
C SER A 367 -4.45 27.42 10.99
N ASN A 368 -4.42 26.19 10.46
CA ASN A 368 -4.91 25.82 9.12
C ASN A 368 -5.70 24.51 9.11
N TRP A 369 -6.41 24.24 8.00
CA TRP A 369 -7.24 23.05 7.81
C TRP A 369 -6.69 22.11 6.74
N ARG A 370 -7.07 20.83 6.86
CA ARG A 370 -6.94 19.80 5.82
C ARG A 370 -8.20 18.94 5.83
N HIS A 371 -8.71 18.57 4.65
CA HIS A 371 -9.85 17.67 4.48
C HIS A 371 -9.51 16.22 4.86
N GLY A 372 -8.53 15.60 4.20
CA GLY A 372 -7.96 14.29 4.55
C GLY A 372 -8.74 13.04 4.11
N ASP A 373 -9.87 13.18 3.42
CA ASP A 373 -10.62 12.07 2.77
C ASP A 373 -11.32 12.55 1.48
N LEU A 374 -10.62 13.31 0.62
CA LEU A 374 -11.18 13.70 -0.68
C LEU A 374 -11.29 12.49 -1.61
N LYS A 375 -12.49 12.27 -2.12
CA LYS A 375 -12.84 11.20 -3.08
C LYS A 375 -14.13 11.57 -3.83
N PRO A 376 -14.43 10.95 -4.98
CA PRO A 376 -15.62 11.27 -5.77
C PRO A 376 -16.95 11.09 -5.01
N GLU A 377 -16.99 10.21 -4.00
CA GLU A 377 -18.16 10.01 -3.13
C GLU A 377 -18.37 11.19 -2.16
N ASN A 378 -17.31 11.93 -1.84
CA ASN A 378 -17.32 13.10 -0.96
C ASN A 378 -17.37 14.42 -1.76
N ILE A 379 -17.53 14.37 -3.08
CA ILE A 379 -17.80 15.55 -3.92
C ILE A 379 -19.29 15.53 -4.29
N LEU A 380 -20.05 16.46 -3.74
CA LEU A 380 -21.49 16.60 -3.91
C LEU A 380 -21.84 17.49 -5.10
N ARG A 381 -22.96 17.21 -5.77
CA ARG A 381 -23.43 17.92 -6.96
C ARG A 381 -24.81 18.56 -6.72
N ARG A 382 -25.03 19.76 -7.26
CA ARG A 382 -26.36 20.40 -7.36
C ARG A 382 -26.87 20.32 -8.80
N GLU A 383 -28.18 20.12 -8.99
CA GLU A 383 -28.78 19.96 -10.34
C GLU A 383 -28.86 21.25 -11.18
N ASN A 384 -28.53 22.41 -10.63
CA ASN A 384 -28.79 23.72 -11.26
C ASN A 384 -27.78 24.12 -12.37
N GLY A 385 -27.36 23.20 -13.24
CA GLY A 385 -26.46 23.50 -14.37
C GLY A 385 -26.78 22.72 -15.64
N ASP A 386 -26.13 23.09 -16.75
CA ASP A 386 -26.46 22.58 -18.08
C ASP A 386 -26.13 21.09 -18.25
N VAL A 387 -24.95 20.64 -17.78
CA VAL A 387 -24.53 19.21 -17.87
C VAL A 387 -24.02 18.64 -16.54
N LEU A 388 -22.94 19.18 -15.96
CA LEU A 388 -22.36 18.73 -14.70
C LEU A 388 -22.97 19.46 -13.51
N GLY A 389 -23.16 20.78 -13.60
CA GLY A 389 -23.64 21.60 -12.49
C GLY A 389 -22.64 21.80 -11.34
N PRO A 390 -23.01 22.60 -10.31
CA PRO A 390 -22.08 22.98 -9.24
C PRO A 390 -21.59 21.80 -8.38
N LEU A 391 -20.27 21.70 -8.16
CA LEU A 391 -19.64 20.73 -7.25
C LEU A 391 -19.31 21.37 -5.89
N MET A 392 -19.39 20.57 -4.83
CA MET A 392 -19.09 20.98 -3.45
C MET A 392 -18.36 19.86 -2.70
N ILE A 393 -17.46 20.21 -1.79
CA ILE A 393 -16.79 19.27 -0.89
C ILE A 393 -17.76 18.91 0.26
N GLY A 394 -17.97 17.62 0.50
CA GLY A 394 -18.80 17.08 1.58
C GLY A 394 -18.01 16.12 2.50
N ASP A 395 -18.66 15.71 3.60
CA ASP A 395 -18.13 14.78 4.62
C ASP A 395 -16.79 15.17 5.26
N VAL A 396 -16.79 16.28 6.02
CA VAL A 396 -15.62 16.78 6.75
C VAL A 396 -15.32 16.03 8.06
N GLY A 397 -15.92 14.87 8.30
CA GLY A 397 -15.74 14.08 9.54
C GLY A 397 -14.27 13.77 9.89
N LEU A 398 -13.42 13.66 8.87
CA LEU A 398 -11.97 13.42 9.00
C LEU A 398 -11.10 14.68 8.91
N ALA A 399 -11.68 15.87 8.70
CA ALA A 399 -10.95 17.12 8.61
C ALA A 399 -10.18 17.41 9.92
N LYS A 400 -8.97 17.98 9.84
CA LYS A 400 -8.16 18.30 11.04
C LYS A 400 -7.67 19.74 10.99
N LYS A 401 -7.85 20.46 12.11
CA LYS A 401 -7.26 21.78 12.37
C LYS A 401 -5.89 21.60 13.04
N HIS A 402 -4.88 22.30 12.54
CA HIS A 402 -3.49 22.14 12.96
C HIS A 402 -2.95 23.48 13.50
N LYS A 403 -2.41 23.48 14.73
CA LYS A 403 -1.93 24.67 15.48
C LYS A 403 -0.41 24.95 15.34
N ASP A 404 0.33 24.05 14.69
CA ASP A 404 1.78 24.11 14.48
C ASP A 404 2.14 23.81 13.01
N LEU A 405 3.34 24.24 12.59
CA LEU A 405 3.94 23.92 11.29
C LEU A 405 4.13 22.39 11.11
N THR A 406 4.02 21.91 9.87
CA THR A 406 4.03 20.46 9.56
C THR A 406 5.34 19.76 9.96
N GLY A 407 6.46 20.49 9.98
CA GLY A 407 7.81 19.97 10.27
C GLY A 407 8.13 19.65 11.74
N THR A 408 7.24 19.93 12.70
CA THR A 408 7.54 19.81 14.14
C THR A 408 6.83 18.66 14.87
N ARG A 409 6.25 17.69 14.16
CA ARG A 409 5.29 16.73 14.75
C ARG A 409 5.67 15.24 14.68
N THR A 410 5.28 14.50 15.71
CA THR A 410 5.38 13.03 15.83
C THR A 410 3.98 12.36 15.95
N ASN A 411 3.72 11.36 15.10
CA ASN A 411 2.58 10.41 15.09
C ASN A 411 1.12 10.93 14.92
N THR A 412 0.34 10.25 14.05
CA THR A 412 -1.15 10.31 14.07
C THR A 412 -1.79 8.95 13.76
N ASN A 413 -2.43 8.32 14.75
CA ASN A 413 -3.16 7.04 14.63
C ASN A 413 -4.62 7.23 14.22
N THR A 414 -5.00 6.83 12.99
CA THR A 414 -6.28 6.17 12.63
C THR A 414 -6.31 5.84 11.11
N ARG A 415 -6.35 4.55 10.74
CA ARG A 415 -6.40 4.04 9.35
C ARG A 415 -7.84 3.70 8.95
N LEU A 416 -8.67 4.70 8.67
CA LEU A 416 -10.08 4.47 8.31
C LEU A 416 -10.58 5.44 7.21
N GLY A 417 -9.87 5.47 6.09
CA GLY A 417 -10.30 6.12 4.84
C GLY A 417 -10.31 5.13 3.68
N THR A 418 -10.97 5.47 2.56
CA THR A 418 -10.95 4.65 1.33
C THR A 418 -9.51 4.65 0.79
N MET A 419 -8.76 3.56 1.04
CA MET A 419 -7.31 3.44 0.80
C MET A 419 -6.81 3.97 -0.56
N ASN A 420 -7.64 4.03 -1.60
CA ASN A 420 -7.22 4.36 -2.96
C ASN A 420 -6.78 5.81 -3.18
N TYR A 421 -7.33 6.77 -2.43
CA TYR A 421 -7.03 8.20 -2.61
C TYR A 421 -5.97 8.71 -1.63
N GLU A 422 -5.42 7.82 -0.79
CA GLU A 422 -4.38 8.18 0.15
C GLU A 422 -3.04 8.37 -0.58
N PRO A 423 -2.26 9.39 -0.21
CA PRO A 423 -0.94 9.62 -0.76
C PRO A 423 0.11 8.66 -0.16
N PRO A 424 1.28 8.55 -0.79
CA PRO A 424 2.37 7.69 -0.32
C PRO A 424 2.75 7.93 1.14
N GLU A 425 2.86 9.19 1.57
CA GLU A 425 3.21 9.57 2.94
C GLU A 425 2.20 9.14 4.01
N ALA A 426 0.95 8.84 3.64
CA ALA A 426 -0.07 8.37 4.58
C ALA A 426 0.20 6.97 5.14
N PHE A 427 1.07 6.19 4.48
CA PHE A 427 1.43 4.84 4.89
C PHE A 427 2.44 4.83 6.05
N ASP A 428 3.14 5.94 6.29
CA ASP A 428 4.08 6.11 7.40
C ASP A 428 3.35 6.70 8.61
N ASN A 429 3.12 5.90 9.65
CA ASN A 429 2.47 6.39 10.87
C ASN A 429 3.37 7.33 11.69
N SER A 430 4.66 7.46 11.34
CA SER A 430 5.64 8.27 12.09
C SER A 430 5.61 9.76 11.76
N ARG A 431 5.13 10.13 10.57
CA ARG A 431 5.06 11.53 10.10
C ARG A 431 3.64 12.10 10.22
N ALA A 432 3.53 13.36 10.60
CA ALA A 432 2.25 14.07 10.55
C ALA A 432 1.82 14.23 9.08
N LYS A 433 0.61 13.77 8.76
CA LYS A 433 0.00 13.95 7.44
C LYS A 433 -0.05 15.47 7.12
N SER A 434 0.39 15.90 5.94
CA SER A 434 0.46 17.32 5.54
C SER A 434 -0.78 17.77 4.75
N ARG A 435 -0.90 19.08 4.45
CA ARG A 435 -1.91 19.64 3.53
C ARG A 435 -1.76 19.13 2.09
N ALA A 436 -0.58 18.65 1.71
CA ALA A 436 -0.32 18.09 0.38
C ALA A 436 -1.08 16.78 0.13
N TYR A 437 -1.64 16.17 1.18
CA TYR A 437 -2.52 15.01 1.09
C TYR A 437 -3.71 15.27 0.15
N ASP A 438 -4.41 16.39 0.35
CA ASP A 438 -5.60 16.73 -0.43
C ASP A 438 -5.26 16.98 -1.91
N ILE A 439 -4.04 17.47 -2.19
CA ILE A 439 -3.52 17.69 -3.55
C ILE A 439 -3.33 16.37 -4.30
N TRP A 440 -2.81 15.34 -3.62
CA TRP A 440 -2.70 14.00 -4.20
C TRP A 440 -4.07 13.41 -4.50
N SER A 441 -5.00 13.51 -3.54
CA SER A 441 -6.36 12.99 -3.72
C SER A 441 -7.06 13.66 -4.92
N MET A 442 -6.87 14.97 -5.11
CA MET A 442 -7.33 15.67 -6.33
C MET A 442 -6.66 15.15 -7.61
N GLY A 443 -5.36 14.84 -7.57
CA GLY A 443 -4.67 14.18 -8.68
C GLY A 443 -5.32 12.85 -9.08
N CYS A 444 -5.68 12.01 -8.11
CA CYS A 444 -6.42 10.77 -8.35
C CYS A 444 -7.80 11.02 -8.98
N ILE A 445 -8.56 11.98 -8.46
CA ILE A 445 -9.90 12.33 -8.95
C ILE A 445 -9.83 12.84 -10.40
N ILE A 446 -8.84 13.66 -10.74
CA ILE A 446 -8.61 14.15 -12.11
C ILE A 446 -8.31 12.97 -13.04
N VAL A 447 -7.45 12.03 -12.67
CA VAL A 447 -7.17 10.84 -13.50
C VAL A 447 -8.44 10.01 -13.75
N GLU A 448 -9.27 9.79 -12.73
CA GLU A 448 -10.54 9.06 -12.89
C GLU A 448 -11.54 9.82 -13.78
N THR A 449 -11.52 11.15 -13.72
CA THR A 449 -12.33 12.02 -14.59
C THR A 449 -11.87 11.92 -16.03
N MET A 450 -10.56 11.93 -16.28
CA MET A 450 -9.98 11.75 -17.61
C MET A 450 -10.39 10.40 -18.20
N VAL A 451 -10.32 9.32 -17.41
CA VAL A 451 -10.76 7.99 -17.85
C VAL A 451 -12.25 7.99 -18.20
N TRP A 452 -13.09 8.62 -17.37
CA TRP A 452 -14.53 8.69 -17.62
C TRP A 452 -14.90 9.56 -18.83
N LEU A 453 -14.33 10.75 -18.96
CA LEU A 453 -14.57 11.66 -20.09
C LEU A 453 -14.19 11.01 -21.43
N LEU A 454 -13.08 10.28 -21.46
CA LEU A 454 -12.54 9.70 -22.68
C LEU A 454 -13.15 8.32 -23.00
N TYR A 455 -13.41 7.49 -22.00
CA TYR A 455 -13.75 6.06 -22.20
C TYR A 455 -15.05 5.62 -21.50
N GLY A 456 -15.76 6.52 -20.84
CA GLY A 456 -16.99 6.24 -20.11
C GLY A 456 -16.83 5.28 -18.93
N THR A 457 -17.95 4.77 -18.43
CA THR A 457 -17.99 3.86 -17.27
C THR A 457 -17.34 2.51 -17.59
N ASP A 458 -17.30 2.08 -18.85
CA ASP A 458 -16.61 0.84 -19.21
C ASP A 458 -15.09 0.99 -19.11
N GLY A 459 -14.54 2.14 -19.50
CA GLY A 459 -13.15 2.50 -19.20
C GLY A 459 -12.86 2.58 -17.71
N GLN A 460 -13.78 3.16 -16.92
CA GLN A 460 -13.66 3.17 -15.45
C GLN A 460 -13.72 1.78 -14.83
N LYS A 461 -14.58 0.87 -15.30
CA LYS A 461 -14.60 -0.53 -14.85
C LYS A 461 -13.28 -1.22 -15.15
N LEU A 462 -12.75 -1.05 -16.36
CA LEU A 462 -11.43 -1.58 -16.73
C LEU A 462 -10.34 -1.01 -15.83
N PHE A 463 -10.39 0.30 -15.56
CA PHE A 463 -9.49 0.98 -14.63
C PHE A 463 -9.58 0.40 -13.22
N TYR A 464 -10.79 0.20 -12.66
CA TYR A 464 -10.97 -0.33 -11.30
C TYR A 464 -10.65 -1.82 -11.19
N ASN A 465 -10.84 -2.59 -12.25
CA ASN A 465 -10.54 -4.01 -12.29
C ASN A 465 -9.04 -4.31 -12.39
N GLN A 466 -8.18 -3.29 -12.58
CA GLN A 466 -6.74 -3.49 -12.53
C GLN A 466 -6.31 -4.02 -11.15
N PRO A 467 -5.57 -5.14 -11.10
CA PRO A 467 -5.04 -5.68 -9.85
C PRO A 467 -3.93 -4.77 -9.32
N TYR A 468 -3.96 -4.47 -8.04
CA TYR A 468 -2.86 -3.83 -7.31
C TYR A 468 -2.77 -4.40 -5.90
N ASN A 469 -1.60 -4.28 -5.31
CA ASN A 469 -1.33 -4.85 -4.01
C ASN A 469 -1.54 -3.83 -2.88
N GLN A 470 -2.68 -3.91 -2.21
CA GLN A 470 -3.04 -3.03 -1.09
C GLN A 470 -2.06 -3.08 0.11
N LYS A 471 -1.24 -4.13 0.23
CA LYS A 471 -0.20 -4.21 1.28
C LYS A 471 1.07 -3.43 0.91
N GLN A 472 1.29 -3.20 -0.38
CA GLN A 472 2.43 -2.47 -0.92
C GLN A 472 2.04 -1.05 -1.36
N GLY A 473 0.83 -0.55 -1.10
CA GLY A 473 0.43 0.80 -1.51
C GLY A 473 -1.01 0.87 -2.02
N THR A 474 -1.27 1.74 -2.98
CA THR A 474 -2.60 1.99 -3.54
C THR A 474 -2.61 1.70 -5.04
N ARG A 475 -3.74 1.94 -5.72
CA ARG A 475 -3.79 1.87 -7.18
C ARG A 475 -2.79 2.84 -7.82
N TYR A 476 -2.52 3.96 -7.15
CA TYR A 476 -1.71 5.06 -7.67
C TYR A 476 -0.23 4.95 -7.34
N TYR A 477 0.16 4.31 -6.23
CA TYR A 477 1.57 4.16 -5.88
C TYR A 477 1.88 2.78 -5.30
N ILE A 478 3.16 2.40 -5.41
CA ILE A 478 3.71 1.24 -4.72
C ILE A 478 4.89 1.64 -3.82
N ALA A 479 5.03 0.95 -2.70
CA ALA A 479 6.12 1.02 -1.76
C ALA A 479 6.99 -0.20 -2.00
N GLN A 480 8.26 0.03 -2.35
CA GLN A 480 9.23 -1.05 -2.47
C GLN A 480 9.61 -1.54 -1.07
N GLU A 481 9.68 -2.85 -0.87
CA GLU A 481 9.89 -3.41 0.47
C GLU A 481 11.32 -3.27 0.99
N THR A 482 12.27 -2.98 0.10
CA THR A 482 13.70 -2.97 0.43
C THR A 482 14.26 -1.58 0.78
N PHE A 483 13.52 -0.50 0.51
CA PHE A 483 13.86 0.89 0.85
C PHE A 483 12.56 1.68 1.01
N PRO A 484 12.43 2.69 1.89
CA PRO A 484 11.22 3.51 1.98
C PRO A 484 11.04 4.44 0.77
N GLN A 485 11.55 4.07 -0.40
CA GLN A 485 11.26 4.75 -1.65
C GLN A 485 9.92 4.24 -2.17
N ARG A 486 8.97 5.18 -2.21
CA ARG A 486 7.68 4.97 -2.85
C ARG A 486 7.79 5.47 -4.28
N ARG A 487 7.03 4.89 -5.20
CA ARG A 487 6.97 5.34 -6.59
C ARG A 487 5.55 5.21 -7.12
N LEU A 488 5.21 5.95 -8.17
CA LEU A 488 3.92 5.81 -8.84
C LEU A 488 3.81 4.38 -9.42
N ASN A 489 2.59 3.85 -9.43
CA ASN A 489 2.31 2.51 -9.96
C ASN A 489 2.50 2.50 -11.48
N ASP A 490 3.22 1.51 -12.00
CA ASP A 490 3.51 1.39 -13.44
C ASP A 490 2.25 1.34 -14.29
N ASN A 491 1.17 0.70 -13.81
CA ASN A 491 -0.10 0.64 -14.53
C ASN A 491 -0.70 2.05 -14.74
N ILE A 492 -0.49 2.95 -13.77
CA ILE A 492 -0.98 4.34 -13.83
C ILE A 492 -0.07 5.18 -14.71
N ILE A 493 1.25 4.99 -14.63
CA ILE A 493 2.20 5.63 -15.54
C ILE A 493 1.86 5.25 -17.00
N GLU A 494 1.63 3.96 -17.26
CA GLU A 494 1.30 3.45 -18.59
C GLU A 494 -0.05 3.97 -19.09
N LEU A 495 -1.08 3.97 -18.25
CA LEU A 495 -2.38 4.54 -18.58
C LEU A 495 -2.26 6.00 -19.04
N MET A 496 -1.60 6.84 -18.23
CA MET A 496 -1.44 8.26 -18.56
C MET A 496 -0.58 8.45 -19.81
N ARG A 497 0.48 7.66 -19.99
CA ARG A 497 1.31 7.69 -21.20
C ARG A 497 0.48 7.29 -22.43
N HIS A 498 -0.34 6.25 -22.32
CA HIS A 498 -1.19 5.78 -23.40
C HIS A 498 -2.20 6.86 -23.82
N ILE A 499 -2.88 7.50 -22.86
CA ILE A 499 -3.81 8.60 -23.16
C ILE A 499 -3.08 9.74 -23.88
N LEU A 500 -1.92 10.17 -23.37
CA LEU A 500 -1.12 11.25 -23.95
C LEU A 500 -0.57 10.94 -25.36
N ALA A 501 -0.41 9.66 -25.70
CA ALA A 501 0.17 9.23 -26.97
C ALA A 501 -0.89 8.83 -28.01
N ASN A 502 -2.03 8.30 -27.59
CA ASN A 502 -2.99 7.65 -28.50
C ASN A 502 -4.35 8.34 -28.57
N ASP A 503 -4.77 9.09 -27.55
CA ASP A 503 -6.05 9.78 -27.60
C ASP A 503 -5.94 11.07 -28.44
N PRO A 504 -6.71 11.28 -29.51
CA PRO A 504 -6.66 12.45 -30.38
C PRO A 504 -6.85 13.79 -29.67
N GLU A 505 -7.57 13.81 -28.55
CA GLU A 505 -7.73 15.02 -27.72
C GLU A 505 -6.51 15.28 -26.82
N CYS A 506 -5.58 14.32 -26.73
CA CYS A 506 -4.36 14.44 -25.93
C CYS A 506 -3.06 14.29 -26.76
N ASN A 507 -3.09 13.65 -27.93
CA ASN A 507 -1.94 13.38 -28.80
C ASN A 507 -1.79 14.47 -29.86
N GLY A 508 -0.59 15.02 -29.98
CA GLY A 508 -0.33 16.13 -30.89
C GLY A 508 1.07 16.68 -30.69
N ASP A 509 1.85 16.71 -31.78
CA ASP A 509 3.25 17.11 -31.76
C ASP A 509 3.44 18.65 -31.74
N GLN A 510 2.39 19.46 -31.95
CA GLN A 510 2.54 20.92 -32.12
C GLN A 510 1.46 21.84 -31.51
N THR A 511 0.36 21.34 -30.93
CA THR A 511 -0.64 22.18 -30.23
C THR A 511 -1.10 21.48 -28.95
N SER A 512 -0.88 22.11 -27.79
CA SER A 512 -1.41 21.61 -26.52
C SER A 512 -2.94 21.68 -26.50
N SER A 513 -3.60 20.86 -25.70
CA SER A 513 -5.05 20.88 -25.47
C SER A 513 -5.35 20.97 -23.97
N ALA A 514 -6.57 21.36 -23.61
CA ALA A 514 -6.99 21.47 -22.22
C ALA A 514 -6.89 20.14 -21.47
N LEU A 515 -7.33 19.03 -22.09
CA LEU A 515 -7.26 17.69 -21.50
C LEU A 515 -5.80 17.20 -21.38
N ARG A 516 -4.94 17.49 -22.35
CA ARG A 516 -3.50 17.16 -22.29
C ARG A 516 -2.83 17.89 -21.13
N ASP A 517 -3.04 19.20 -21.00
CA ASP A 517 -2.44 19.99 -19.94
C ASP A 517 -2.99 19.60 -18.56
N LEU A 518 -4.29 19.31 -18.44
CA LEU A 518 -4.90 18.83 -17.20
C LEU A 518 -4.33 17.46 -16.76
N LEU A 519 -4.14 16.53 -17.69
CA LEU A 519 -3.54 15.23 -17.38
C LEU A 519 -2.04 15.35 -17.05
N ASN A 520 -1.31 16.25 -17.72
CA ASN A 520 0.09 16.55 -17.38
C ASN A 520 0.23 17.20 -16.00
N LEU A 521 -0.69 18.09 -15.61
CA LEU A 521 -0.74 18.66 -14.27
C LEU A 521 -0.90 17.55 -13.22
N ALA A 522 -1.84 16.63 -13.44
CA ALA A 522 -2.02 15.47 -12.56
C ALA A 522 -0.77 14.58 -12.49
N ARG A 523 -0.18 14.25 -13.64
CA ARG A 523 0.97 13.35 -13.76
C ARG A 523 2.25 13.92 -13.15
N ASN A 524 2.54 15.19 -13.40
CA ASN A 524 3.87 15.78 -13.14
C ASN A 524 3.93 16.62 -11.87
N GLU A 525 2.80 17.11 -11.35
CA GLU A 525 2.77 18.06 -10.23
C GLU A 525 1.86 17.61 -9.07
N LEU A 526 0.72 16.96 -9.34
CA LEU A 526 -0.21 16.50 -8.28
C LEU A 526 0.11 15.09 -7.74
N LEU A 527 0.41 14.14 -8.63
CA LEU A 527 0.75 12.75 -8.28
C LEU A 527 2.26 12.55 -8.05
N MET A 528 2.89 13.54 -7.42
CA MET A 528 4.29 13.48 -6.99
C MET A 528 4.41 12.79 -5.64
N VAL A 529 5.31 11.81 -5.56
CA VAL A 529 5.42 10.93 -4.40
C VAL A 529 5.98 11.64 -3.16
N ASN A 530 6.90 12.58 -3.38
CA ASN A 530 7.50 13.36 -2.31
C ASN A 530 6.55 14.52 -1.96
N PRO A 531 5.98 14.57 -0.73
CA PRO A 531 5.31 15.77 -0.26
C PRO A 531 6.34 16.89 -0.07
N PRO A 532 5.96 18.16 -0.21
CA PRO A 532 6.87 19.28 -0.04
C PRO A 532 7.36 19.40 1.41
N GLU A 533 8.66 19.61 1.61
CA GLU A 533 9.25 19.90 2.92
C GLU A 533 8.74 21.24 3.47
N ASP A 534 8.73 22.27 2.64
CA ASP A 534 8.03 23.53 2.88
C ASP A 534 6.77 23.61 2.01
N TYR A 535 5.60 23.48 2.64
CA TYR A 535 4.33 23.50 1.93
C TYR A 535 4.06 24.82 1.21
N GLU A 536 4.55 25.95 1.73
CA GLU A 536 4.33 27.25 1.08
C GLU A 536 5.27 27.42 -0.12
N ASN A 537 6.45 26.78 -0.11
CA ASN A 537 7.46 26.86 -1.18
C ASN A 537 7.93 25.48 -1.69
N PRO A 538 7.09 24.72 -2.43
CA PRO A 538 7.49 23.44 -3.01
C PRO A 538 8.63 23.57 -4.03
N THR A 539 9.61 22.68 -3.98
CA THR A 539 10.66 22.58 -5.01
C THR A 539 10.19 21.82 -6.25
N LYS A 540 11.01 21.81 -7.31
CA LYS A 540 10.65 21.23 -8.62
C LYS A 540 10.35 19.72 -8.58
N ASP A 541 10.97 18.99 -7.66
CA ASP A 541 10.83 17.53 -7.53
C ASP A 541 9.82 17.12 -6.43
N GLU A 542 9.06 18.08 -5.91
CA GLU A 542 8.06 17.90 -4.86
C GLU A 542 6.64 18.15 -5.36
N ARG A 543 5.66 17.62 -4.63
CA ARG A 543 4.24 17.88 -4.91
C ARG A 543 3.90 19.35 -4.67
N ILE A 544 3.16 19.93 -5.62
CA ILE A 544 2.73 21.33 -5.51
C ILE A 544 1.71 21.54 -4.38
N ASN A 545 1.51 22.79 -3.96
CA ASN A 545 0.51 23.17 -2.97
C ASN A 545 -0.82 23.61 -3.62
N ALA A 546 -1.82 23.96 -2.81
CA ALA A 546 -3.15 24.36 -3.29
C ALA A 546 -3.14 25.65 -4.12
N GLU A 547 -2.29 26.61 -3.76
CA GLU A 547 -2.17 27.89 -4.49
C GLU A 547 -1.58 27.68 -5.89
N MET A 548 -0.50 26.91 -5.98
CA MET A 548 0.10 26.51 -7.25
C MET A 548 -0.90 25.71 -8.11
N PHE A 549 -1.67 24.80 -7.49
CA PHE A 549 -2.72 24.05 -8.19
C PHE A 549 -3.79 24.98 -8.79
N CYS A 550 -4.25 25.99 -8.03
CA CYS A 550 -5.16 27.02 -8.54
C CYS A 550 -4.55 27.77 -9.73
N LYS A 551 -3.29 28.20 -9.60
CA LYS A 551 -2.59 28.94 -10.67
C LYS A 551 -2.51 28.12 -11.96
N ARG A 552 -2.12 26.84 -11.87
CA ARG A 552 -2.01 25.93 -13.03
C ARG A 552 -3.35 25.68 -13.71
N LEU A 553 -4.41 25.46 -12.93
CA LEU A 553 -5.77 25.34 -13.49
C LEU A 553 -6.22 26.64 -14.15
N LYS A 554 -5.87 27.79 -13.58
CA LYS A 554 -6.23 29.10 -14.13
C LYS A 554 -5.57 29.32 -15.49
N ASP A 555 -4.31 28.91 -15.63
CA ASP A 555 -3.59 28.97 -16.91
C ASP A 555 -4.28 28.11 -17.99
N ILE A 556 -4.74 26.90 -17.63
CA ILE A 556 -5.49 26.01 -18.55
C ILE A 556 -6.84 26.64 -18.94
N ILE A 557 -7.58 27.20 -17.98
CA ILE A 557 -8.87 27.85 -18.23
C ILE A 557 -8.72 29.09 -19.10
N ASN A 558 -7.71 29.92 -18.85
CA ASN A 558 -7.44 31.11 -19.66
C ASN A 558 -7.16 30.72 -21.11
N LYS A 559 -6.25 29.75 -21.34
CA LYS A 559 -5.99 29.22 -22.70
C LYS A 559 -7.25 28.66 -23.35
N SER A 560 -8.11 27.98 -22.58
CA SER A 560 -9.38 27.42 -23.07
C SER A 560 -10.41 28.48 -23.45
N ASN A 561 -10.39 29.64 -22.79
CA ASN A 561 -11.23 30.77 -23.15
C ASN A 561 -10.67 31.55 -24.36
N ASP A 562 -9.35 31.57 -24.52
CA ASP A 562 -8.67 32.27 -25.62
C ASP A 562 -8.69 31.47 -26.93
N ASP A 563 -8.68 30.13 -26.85
CA ASP A 563 -8.66 29.23 -28.01
C ASP A 563 -9.65 28.06 -27.84
N VAL A 564 -10.75 28.12 -28.60
CA VAL A 564 -11.79 27.08 -28.61
C VAL A 564 -11.25 25.73 -29.11
N THR A 565 -10.23 25.75 -29.97
CA THR A 565 -9.59 24.52 -30.48
C THR A 565 -8.62 23.92 -29.46
N TYR A 566 -8.09 24.72 -28.53
CA TYR A 566 -7.37 24.21 -27.35
C TYR A 566 -8.32 23.51 -26.37
N LEU A 567 -9.53 24.07 -26.17
CA LEU A 567 -10.53 23.50 -25.25
C LEU A 567 -11.01 22.11 -25.73
N PHE A 568 -11.31 21.97 -27.02
CA PHE A 568 -11.78 20.71 -27.59
C PHE A 568 -11.53 20.68 -29.10
N THR A 569 -10.86 19.63 -29.59
CA THR A 569 -10.47 19.53 -31.00
C THR A 569 -11.52 18.86 -31.90
N ASP A 570 -12.49 18.17 -31.30
CA ASP A 570 -13.55 17.38 -31.97
C ASP A 570 -12.98 16.37 -33.00
N ARG A 571 -11.78 15.86 -32.74
CA ARG A 571 -11.15 14.87 -33.62
C ARG A 571 -11.86 13.53 -33.49
N ASN A 572 -11.91 12.76 -34.58
CA ASN A 572 -12.54 11.44 -34.56
C ASN A 572 -11.83 10.50 -33.57
N ARG A 573 -12.59 9.91 -32.64
CA ARG A 573 -12.12 8.98 -31.60
C ARG A 573 -12.64 7.55 -31.78
N ASP A 574 -13.27 7.20 -32.91
CA ASP A 574 -13.90 5.89 -33.15
C ASP A 574 -12.88 4.73 -33.12
N ALA A 575 -11.62 5.00 -33.43
CA ALA A 575 -10.53 4.03 -33.41
C ALA A 575 -9.83 3.90 -32.04
N VAL A 576 -10.25 4.68 -31.03
CA VAL A 576 -9.56 4.81 -29.74
C VAL A 576 -10.30 4.00 -28.69
N SER A 577 -9.71 2.88 -28.29
CA SER A 577 -10.20 2.10 -27.15
C SER A 577 -9.37 2.40 -25.91
N MET A 578 -9.97 2.29 -24.71
CA MET A 578 -9.21 2.16 -23.47
C MET A 578 -8.13 1.10 -23.71
N PRO A 579 -6.86 1.33 -23.34
CA PRO A 579 -5.83 0.34 -23.54
C PRO A 579 -6.34 -0.96 -22.93
N SER A 580 -6.39 -2.02 -23.74
CA SER A 580 -6.52 -3.33 -23.14
C SER A 580 -5.25 -3.44 -22.31
N PHE A 581 -5.40 -3.27 -21.01
CA PHE A 581 -4.71 -4.15 -20.09
C PHE A 581 -5.29 -5.54 -20.39
N MET A 582 -5.01 -6.06 -21.61
CA MET A 582 -4.66 -7.46 -21.78
C MET A 582 -3.88 -7.75 -20.54
N HIS A 583 -4.25 -8.81 -19.85
CA HIS A 583 -3.42 -9.38 -18.84
C HIS A 583 -1.94 -9.34 -19.35
N GLN A 584 -1.20 -8.26 -19.09
CA GLN A 584 -0.25 -8.31 -18.02
C GLN A 584 -1.09 -8.87 -16.87
N GLU A 585 -1.27 -10.19 -16.84
CA GLU A 585 -0.22 -11.00 -16.29
C GLU A 585 0.89 -10.08 -15.76
N HIS A 586 0.55 -9.27 -14.74
CA HIS A 586 1.13 -9.47 -13.44
C HIS A 586 0.92 -10.95 -13.08
N THR A 587 1.46 -11.88 -13.92
CA THR A 587 2.43 -12.81 -13.43
C THR A 587 3.21 -11.97 -12.47
N GLN A 588 2.97 -12.17 -11.19
CA GLN A 588 3.94 -11.80 -10.20
C GLN A 588 5.20 -12.52 -10.69
N LYS A 589 5.97 -11.81 -11.49
CA LYS A 589 7.27 -12.16 -12.01
C LYS A 589 8.12 -11.11 -11.37
N PHE A 590 9.11 -11.57 -10.61
CA PHE A 590 10.13 -10.67 -10.12
C PHE A 590 10.71 -9.88 -11.29
N ASN A 591 11.05 -8.61 -11.06
CA ASN A 591 11.94 -7.97 -12.02
C ASN A 591 13.25 -8.79 -12.05
N THR A 592 13.47 -9.46 -13.17
CA THR A 592 14.66 -10.30 -13.38
C THR A 592 15.77 -9.52 -14.08
N GLU A 593 15.53 -8.27 -14.48
CA GLU A 593 16.56 -7.42 -15.04
C GLU A 593 17.52 -6.90 -13.96
N TRP A 594 18.74 -6.59 -14.38
CA TRP A 594 19.78 -6.04 -13.52
C TRP A 594 19.81 -4.51 -13.62
N ASP A 595 19.55 -3.85 -12.49
CA ASP A 595 19.62 -2.40 -12.38
C ASP A 595 21.02 -1.96 -11.94
N PHE A 596 21.55 -0.93 -12.60
CA PHE A 596 22.85 -0.33 -12.30
C PHE A 596 22.62 0.99 -11.55
N VAL A 597 23.08 1.05 -10.31
CA VAL A 597 22.83 2.16 -9.38
C VAL A 597 24.10 2.97 -9.18
N ASN A 598 23.96 4.29 -9.16
CA ASN A 598 25.04 5.19 -8.80
C ASN A 598 25.40 5.03 -7.31
N ASP A 599 26.67 4.76 -7.02
CA ASP A 599 27.25 4.56 -5.69
C ASP A 599 28.54 5.40 -5.56
N ASN A 600 28.52 6.61 -6.11
CA ASN A 600 29.63 7.55 -6.05
C ASN A 600 30.10 7.89 -4.62
N PRO A 601 29.24 8.02 -3.59
CA PRO A 601 29.69 8.25 -2.23
C PRO A 601 30.71 7.21 -1.74
N PHE A 602 30.44 5.92 -1.98
CA PHE A 602 31.37 4.85 -1.65
C PHE A 602 32.64 4.91 -2.51
N ALA A 603 32.49 5.04 -3.83
CA ALA A 603 33.62 5.07 -4.78
C ALA A 603 34.60 6.22 -4.48
N LEU A 604 34.09 7.41 -4.16
CA LEU A 604 34.90 8.58 -3.79
C LEU A 604 35.57 8.42 -2.42
N ALA A 605 34.90 7.78 -1.45
CA ALA A 605 35.46 7.55 -0.12
C ALA A 605 36.64 6.55 -0.14
N ILE A 606 36.59 5.53 -1.00
CA ILE A 606 37.66 4.53 -1.14
C ILE A 606 38.82 5.00 -2.03
N SER A 607 38.56 5.93 -2.97
CA SER A 607 39.55 6.40 -3.96
C SER A 607 40.93 6.76 -3.37
N PRO A 608 41.04 7.50 -2.25
CA PRO A 608 42.34 7.85 -1.67
C PRO A 608 43.12 6.63 -1.14
N LYS A 609 42.42 5.57 -0.71
CA LYS A 609 43.03 4.35 -0.14
C LYS A 609 43.61 3.44 -1.22
N LEU A 610 43.02 3.43 -2.42
CA LEU A 610 43.50 2.63 -3.55
C LEU A 610 44.64 3.31 -4.32
N GLY A 611 44.79 4.62 -4.16
CA GLY A 611 45.83 5.40 -4.82
C GLY A 611 45.54 5.73 -6.28
N GLN A 612 46.30 6.68 -6.83
CA GLN A 612 46.05 7.24 -8.16
C GLN A 612 46.37 6.25 -9.30
N SER A 613 47.26 5.27 -9.08
CA SER A 613 47.60 4.25 -10.09
C SER A 613 46.42 3.35 -10.45
N VAL A 614 45.54 3.06 -9.47
CA VAL A 614 44.34 2.24 -9.65
C VAL A 614 43.20 3.10 -10.22
N MET A 615 42.95 4.27 -9.62
CA MET A 615 41.84 5.16 -10.02
C MET A 615 42.07 5.86 -11.37
N SER A 616 43.32 6.05 -11.77
CA SER A 616 43.68 6.73 -13.03
C SER A 616 45.00 6.17 -13.58
N PRO A 617 44.96 4.99 -14.22
CA PRO A 617 46.16 4.34 -14.73
C PRO A 617 46.90 5.24 -15.73
N ARG A 618 48.16 5.59 -15.41
CA ARG A 618 49.00 6.50 -16.23
C ARG A 618 49.58 5.83 -17.50
N ALA A 619 49.45 4.52 -17.68
CA ALA A 619 50.33 3.73 -18.56
C ALA A 619 49.84 3.48 -20.00
N ILE A 620 48.58 3.75 -20.36
CA ILE A 620 48.02 3.36 -21.69
C ILE A 620 47.53 4.58 -22.50
N ALA A 621 48.00 5.80 -22.22
CA ALA A 621 47.76 6.92 -23.13
C ALA A 621 48.48 6.75 -24.50
N ALA A 622 49.42 5.80 -24.60
CA ALA A 622 50.26 5.59 -25.78
C ALA A 622 49.80 4.44 -26.72
N GLN A 623 48.81 3.61 -26.37
CA GLN A 623 48.54 2.40 -27.17
C GLN A 623 47.51 2.58 -28.29
N HIS A 624 46.56 3.52 -28.18
CA HIS A 624 45.57 3.74 -29.24
C HIS A 624 45.20 5.23 -29.39
N PRO A 625 45.66 5.93 -30.44
CA PRO A 625 45.25 7.33 -30.69
C PRO A 625 43.74 7.45 -30.90
N LEU A 626 43.17 8.64 -30.67
CA LEU A 626 41.78 8.94 -31.05
C LEU A 626 41.75 9.59 -32.44
N CYS A 627 40.80 9.20 -33.29
CA CYS A 627 40.52 9.96 -34.51
C CYS A 627 39.80 11.27 -34.16
N ARG A 628 39.79 12.24 -35.07
CA ARG A 628 39.17 13.57 -34.84
C ARG A 628 37.69 13.51 -34.41
N LYS A 629 36.91 12.54 -34.92
CA LYS A 629 35.51 12.34 -34.51
C LYS A 629 35.42 11.88 -33.05
N CYS A 630 36.28 10.94 -32.65
CA CYS A 630 36.30 10.37 -31.30
C CYS A 630 36.94 11.29 -30.25
N SER A 631 37.91 12.13 -30.62
CA SER A 631 38.50 13.12 -29.72
C SER A 631 37.54 14.26 -29.37
N ASN A 632 36.61 14.57 -30.28
CA ASN A 632 35.60 15.61 -30.10
C ASN A 632 34.30 15.09 -29.47
N PHE A 633 34.29 13.84 -29.01
CA PHE A 633 33.11 13.27 -28.38
C PHE A 633 32.87 13.94 -27.02
N ASP A 634 31.70 14.56 -26.87
CA ASP A 634 31.30 15.31 -25.69
C ASP A 634 30.14 14.60 -24.97
N LEU A 635 30.36 14.25 -23.70
CA LEU A 635 29.35 13.66 -22.83
C LEU A 635 28.36 14.69 -22.28
N LEU A 636 28.69 15.98 -22.32
CA LEU A 636 27.87 17.09 -21.81
C LEU A 636 26.81 17.57 -22.82
N ALA A 637 26.81 17.04 -24.04
CA ALA A 637 25.80 17.37 -25.04
C ALA A 637 24.38 17.00 -24.54
N GLU A 638 23.38 17.80 -24.91
CA GLU A 638 21.99 17.71 -24.42
C GLU A 638 21.30 16.35 -24.70
N ASN A 639 21.83 15.57 -25.66
CA ASN A 639 21.45 14.18 -25.93
C ASN A 639 22.62 13.42 -26.58
N PRO A 640 23.55 12.84 -25.80
CA PRO A 640 24.73 12.24 -26.38
C PRO A 640 24.35 10.89 -27.02
N VAL A 641 24.46 10.83 -28.35
CA VAL A 641 24.23 9.62 -29.15
C VAL A 641 25.37 9.49 -30.14
N ILE A 642 25.91 8.27 -30.29
CA ILE A 642 26.88 7.98 -31.34
C ILE A 642 26.18 7.19 -32.44
N ILE A 643 26.19 7.76 -33.64
CA ILE A 643 25.70 7.11 -34.84
C ILE A 643 26.91 6.74 -35.70
N ASP A 644 27.05 5.45 -35.96
CA ASP A 644 28.11 4.89 -36.80
C ASP A 644 27.49 4.06 -37.93
N LYS A 645 28.15 4.00 -39.08
CA LYS A 645 27.85 2.99 -40.11
C LYS A 645 28.79 1.81 -39.95
N GLY A 646 28.35 0.61 -40.31
CA GLY A 646 29.19 -0.60 -40.24
C GLY A 646 30.52 -0.44 -40.99
N SER A 647 30.50 0.26 -42.14
CA SER A 647 31.69 0.62 -42.92
C SER A 647 32.63 1.61 -42.21
N ASP A 648 32.08 2.54 -41.43
CA ASP A 648 32.82 3.67 -40.84
C ASP A 648 33.59 3.26 -39.58
N LEU A 649 33.09 2.26 -38.85
CA LEU A 649 33.78 1.67 -37.68
C LEU A 649 35.13 1.03 -38.07
N MET A 650 35.21 0.48 -39.28
CA MET A 650 36.41 -0.17 -39.81
C MET A 650 37.35 0.78 -40.58
N ALA A 651 36.91 2.01 -40.86
CA ALA A 651 37.70 2.98 -41.62
C ALA A 651 38.93 3.52 -40.84
N ASN A 652 38.93 3.42 -39.50
CA ASN A 652 40.02 3.91 -38.66
C ASN A 652 40.42 2.88 -37.58
N PRO A 653 41.06 1.76 -37.96
CA PRO A 653 41.40 0.67 -37.04
C PRO A 653 42.46 1.06 -36.00
N SER A 654 43.20 2.14 -36.22
CA SER A 654 44.14 2.71 -35.25
C SER A 654 43.45 3.48 -34.12
N CYS A 655 42.16 3.83 -34.27
CA CYS A 655 41.41 4.55 -33.25
C CYS A 655 40.87 3.61 -32.16
N GLY A 656 41.33 3.79 -30.92
CA GLY A 656 40.94 2.94 -29.79
C GLY A 656 39.44 2.93 -29.52
N PHE A 657 38.78 4.09 -29.60
CA PHE A 657 37.34 4.17 -29.36
C PHE A 657 36.51 3.59 -30.52
N CYS A 658 36.96 3.74 -31.78
CA CYS A 658 36.32 3.05 -32.92
C CYS A 658 36.46 1.54 -32.80
N LYS A 659 37.65 1.04 -32.42
CA LYS A 659 37.90 -0.38 -32.20
C LYS A 659 37.00 -0.96 -31.11
N LEU A 660 36.88 -0.31 -29.95
CA LEU A 660 35.99 -0.73 -28.85
C LEU A 660 34.53 -0.84 -29.30
N ARG A 661 34.01 0.17 -30.02
CA ARG A 661 32.64 0.13 -30.56
C ARG A 661 32.47 -0.97 -31.61
N HIS A 662 33.45 -1.16 -32.49
CA HIS A 662 33.44 -2.24 -33.48
C HIS A 662 33.41 -3.62 -32.81
N ASP A 663 34.25 -3.84 -31.80
CA ASP A 663 34.28 -5.10 -31.05
C ASP A 663 32.98 -5.35 -30.28
N ALA A 664 32.39 -4.32 -29.67
CA ALA A 664 31.07 -4.42 -29.04
C ALA A 664 29.99 -4.82 -30.07
N CYS A 665 29.97 -4.18 -31.25
CA CYS A 665 29.07 -4.53 -32.34
C CYS A 665 29.22 -5.98 -32.80
N ARG A 666 30.46 -6.46 -32.98
CA ARG A 666 30.76 -7.83 -33.38
C ARG A 666 30.31 -8.87 -32.35
N LYS A 667 30.46 -8.58 -31.05
CA LYS A 667 29.99 -9.46 -29.97
C LYS A 667 28.46 -9.56 -29.91
N ILE A 668 27.76 -8.52 -30.36
CA ILE A 668 26.30 -8.37 -30.21
C ILE A 668 25.54 -8.82 -31.48
N MET A 669 26.14 -8.68 -32.67
CA MET A 669 25.51 -8.95 -33.96
C MET A 669 26.11 -10.21 -34.61
N ASP A 670 25.40 -11.34 -34.52
CA ASP A 670 25.82 -12.64 -35.09
C ASP A 670 25.56 -12.80 -36.61
N THR A 671 25.01 -11.80 -37.30
CA THR A 671 24.81 -11.79 -38.77
C THR A 671 24.57 -10.35 -39.27
N ILE A 672 24.78 -10.11 -40.58
CA ILE A 672 24.76 -8.83 -41.32
C ILE A 672 23.79 -7.81 -40.70
N GLY A 673 24.33 -6.89 -39.91
CA GLY A 673 23.59 -5.83 -39.23
C GLY A 673 23.30 -4.63 -40.14
N PRO A 674 22.36 -3.75 -39.75
CA PRO A 674 21.90 -2.61 -40.53
C PRO A 674 23.02 -1.64 -40.90
N ASP A 675 22.83 -0.87 -41.99
CA ASP A 675 23.78 0.14 -42.47
C ASP A 675 24.13 1.22 -41.42
N VAL A 676 23.31 1.36 -40.35
CA VAL A 676 23.46 2.34 -39.27
C VAL A 676 23.31 1.67 -37.91
N ILE A 677 24.27 1.92 -37.02
CA ILE A 677 24.34 1.44 -35.64
C ILE A 677 24.22 2.65 -34.71
N ARG A 678 23.29 2.59 -33.76
CA ARG A 678 23.05 3.66 -32.77
C ARG A 678 23.50 3.21 -31.39
N PHE A 679 24.42 3.98 -30.80
CA PHE A 679 24.80 3.86 -29.40
C PHE A 679 24.10 4.96 -28.59
N ASN A 680 23.10 4.56 -27.82
CA ASN A 680 22.41 5.41 -26.86
C ASN A 680 23.20 5.44 -25.55
N ILE A 681 23.47 6.63 -25.03
CA ILE A 681 24.23 6.80 -23.78
C ILE A 681 23.25 7.07 -22.65
N SER A 682 23.39 6.30 -21.58
CA SER A 682 22.66 6.50 -20.34
C SER A 682 23.66 6.96 -19.28
N LEU A 683 23.53 8.22 -18.84
CA LEU A 683 24.39 8.79 -17.81
C LEU A 683 24.15 8.11 -16.45
N THR A 684 22.89 7.85 -16.12
CA THR A 684 22.46 7.26 -14.84
C THR A 684 22.99 5.83 -14.64
N SER A 685 23.00 5.01 -15.70
CA SER A 685 23.61 3.67 -15.66
C SER A 685 25.07 3.65 -16.14
N SER A 686 25.60 4.80 -16.54
CA SER A 686 26.95 4.99 -17.09
C SER A 686 27.28 3.95 -18.18
N ALA A 687 26.37 3.80 -19.14
CA ALA A 687 26.40 2.73 -20.13
C ALA A 687 26.10 3.25 -21.54
N LEU A 688 26.76 2.63 -22.54
CA LEU A 688 26.39 2.76 -23.95
C LEU A 688 25.60 1.51 -24.33
N ARG A 689 24.40 1.69 -24.88
CA ARG A 689 23.52 0.60 -25.35
C ARG A 689 23.36 0.67 -26.85
N VAL A 690 23.37 -0.49 -27.51
CA VAL A 690 23.20 -0.59 -28.96
C VAL A 690 21.74 -0.88 -29.30
N ASN A 691 21.14 -0.03 -30.14
CA ASN A 691 19.79 -0.23 -30.72
C ASN A 691 18.74 -0.70 -29.69
N ASP A 692 18.73 -0.07 -28.51
CA ASP A 692 17.80 -0.33 -27.40
C ASP A 692 17.82 -1.74 -26.81
N ARG A 693 18.90 -2.52 -27.03
CA ARG A 693 19.08 -3.82 -26.36
C ARG A 693 19.20 -3.66 -24.83
N PRO A 694 18.70 -4.65 -24.07
CA PRO A 694 18.91 -4.71 -22.64
C PRO A 694 20.40 -4.95 -22.33
N GLY A 695 20.92 -4.25 -21.32
CA GLY A 695 22.32 -4.36 -20.86
C GLY A 695 23.32 -3.41 -21.54
N PRO A 696 24.47 -3.15 -20.90
CA PRO A 696 25.52 -2.28 -21.44
C PRO A 696 26.32 -2.98 -22.55
N ALA A 697 26.46 -2.34 -23.71
CA ALA A 697 27.39 -2.76 -24.75
C ALA A 697 28.82 -2.26 -24.48
N LEU A 698 28.94 -1.07 -23.88
CA LEU A 698 30.17 -0.51 -23.30
C LEU A 698 29.81 0.21 -22.00
N THR A 699 30.80 0.41 -21.13
CA THR A 699 30.63 1.12 -19.86
C THR A 699 31.47 2.39 -19.81
N ILE A 700 30.91 3.44 -19.21
CA ILE A 700 31.58 4.71 -18.95
C ILE A 700 32.11 4.66 -17.52
N CYS A 701 33.42 4.85 -17.37
CA CYS A 701 34.10 4.97 -16.10
C CYS A 701 34.40 6.44 -15.85
N GLY A 702 33.62 7.06 -14.96
CA GLY A 702 33.85 8.42 -14.52
C GLY A 702 35.13 8.55 -13.68
N THR A 703 35.72 9.74 -13.73
CA THR A 703 36.78 10.17 -12.83
C THR A 703 36.20 11.08 -11.75
N LYS A 704 37.00 11.38 -10.71
CA LYS A 704 36.60 12.35 -9.69
C LYS A 704 36.33 13.73 -10.30
N GLU A 705 37.15 14.13 -11.28
CA GLU A 705 37.04 15.40 -11.97
C GLU A 705 35.77 15.48 -12.82
N LEU A 706 35.43 14.41 -13.57
CA LEU A 706 34.19 14.37 -14.33
C LEU A 706 32.95 14.31 -13.42
N ASN A 707 33.05 13.64 -12.27
CA ASN A 707 31.92 13.53 -11.35
C ASN A 707 31.47 14.87 -10.76
N ASN A 708 32.37 15.84 -10.59
CA ASN A 708 32.02 17.19 -10.16
C ASN A 708 31.11 17.91 -11.18
N GLU A 709 31.27 17.62 -12.47
CA GLU A 709 30.48 18.19 -13.56
C GLU A 709 29.21 17.37 -13.83
N ILE A 710 29.32 16.04 -13.80
CA ILE A 710 28.22 15.10 -14.07
C ILE A 710 28.09 14.11 -12.90
N PRO A 711 27.37 14.48 -11.82
CA PRO A 711 27.22 13.63 -10.63
C PRO A 711 26.57 12.27 -10.90
N GLN A 712 25.80 12.15 -12.00
CA GLN A 712 25.10 10.95 -12.40
C GLN A 712 26.03 9.85 -12.93
N ILE A 713 27.23 10.19 -13.43
CA ILE A 713 28.20 9.20 -13.92
C ILE A 713 28.90 8.55 -12.74
N GLN A 714 28.95 7.22 -12.74
CA GLN A 714 29.63 6.42 -11.73
C GLN A 714 31.15 6.55 -11.86
N VAL A 715 31.81 6.88 -10.76
CA VAL A 715 33.26 6.78 -10.58
C VAL A 715 33.64 5.31 -10.50
N ARG A 716 34.53 4.87 -11.40
CA ARG A 716 34.89 3.45 -11.57
C ARG A 716 36.38 3.25 -11.72
N ILE A 717 36.80 1.99 -11.53
CA ILE A 717 38.17 1.56 -11.81
C ILE A 717 38.22 0.94 -13.22
N PRO A 718 39.00 1.52 -14.17
CA PRO A 718 39.03 1.08 -15.56
C PRO A 718 39.80 -0.23 -15.78
N GLN A 719 40.68 -0.62 -14.85
CA GLN A 719 41.51 -1.82 -14.93
C GLN A 719 41.37 -2.68 -13.68
N ALA A 720 41.58 -3.99 -13.81
CA ALA A 720 41.62 -4.88 -12.65
C ALA A 720 42.69 -4.42 -11.64
N PRO A 721 42.34 -4.19 -10.36
CA PRO A 721 43.29 -3.82 -9.32
C PRO A 721 44.29 -4.95 -9.02
N ASP A 722 45.45 -4.59 -8.48
CA ASP A 722 46.41 -5.55 -7.98
C ASP A 722 45.91 -6.22 -6.68
N GLU A 723 46.67 -7.21 -6.19
CA GLU A 723 46.25 -8.00 -5.04
C GLU A 723 46.07 -7.15 -3.77
N GLU A 724 46.94 -6.18 -3.51
CA GLU A 724 46.87 -5.33 -2.31
C GLU A 724 45.64 -4.43 -2.35
N ALA A 725 45.38 -3.78 -3.50
CA ALA A 725 44.19 -2.99 -3.71
C ALA A 725 42.91 -3.84 -3.60
N ARG A 726 42.91 -5.10 -4.05
CA ARG A 726 41.76 -6.01 -3.87
C ARG A 726 41.47 -6.35 -2.42
N LEU A 727 42.52 -6.62 -1.64
CA LEU A 727 42.36 -6.85 -0.20
C LEU A 727 41.82 -5.60 0.49
N GLU A 728 42.24 -4.40 0.08
CA GLU A 728 41.67 -3.14 0.54
C GLU A 728 40.19 -3.01 0.18
N ILE A 729 39.81 -3.27 -1.07
CA ILE A 729 38.40 -3.23 -1.52
C ILE A 729 37.53 -4.14 -0.65
N CYS A 730 37.95 -5.39 -0.45
CA CYS A 730 37.22 -6.34 0.42
C CYS A 730 37.04 -5.81 1.84
N ARG A 731 38.07 -5.18 2.41
CA ARG A 731 38.01 -4.60 3.76
C ARG A 731 37.05 -3.41 3.83
N GLN A 732 37.09 -2.54 2.82
CA GLN A 732 36.23 -1.35 2.77
C GLN A 732 34.76 -1.72 2.58
N TRP A 733 34.44 -2.74 1.77
CA TRP A 733 33.07 -3.25 1.68
C TRP A 733 32.54 -3.77 3.01
N LEU A 734 33.37 -4.47 3.78
CA LEU A 734 33.00 -4.94 5.12
C LEU A 734 32.79 -3.79 6.11
N GLN A 735 33.70 -2.81 6.13
CA GLN A 735 33.62 -1.65 7.01
C GLN A 735 32.36 -0.81 6.72
N ASP A 736 32.05 -0.57 5.46
CA ASP A 736 30.83 0.12 5.04
C ASP A 736 29.59 -0.67 5.46
N CYS A 737 29.57 -1.98 5.20
CA CYS A 737 28.44 -2.84 5.54
C CYS A 737 28.21 -3.03 7.05
N ASP A 738 29.23 -2.81 7.89
CA ASP A 738 29.07 -2.78 9.34
C ASP A 738 28.25 -1.57 9.81
N THR A 739 28.09 -0.54 8.98
CA THR A 739 27.23 0.63 9.26
C THR A 739 25.77 0.42 8.84
N HIS A 740 25.45 -0.66 8.11
CA HIS A 740 24.11 -0.91 7.61
C HIS A 740 23.24 -1.62 8.64
N ASP A 741 22.23 -0.93 9.18
CA ASP A 741 21.26 -1.52 10.12
C ASP A 741 20.55 -2.75 9.52
N SER A 742 20.26 -2.72 8.22
CA SER A 742 19.62 -3.82 7.47
C SER A 742 20.47 -5.09 7.38
N CYS A 743 21.80 -4.97 7.51
CA CYS A 743 22.76 -6.08 7.39
C CYS A 743 23.18 -6.69 8.73
N ASN A 744 22.72 -6.09 9.84
CA ASN A 744 22.96 -6.61 11.17
C ASN A 744 22.09 -7.85 11.43
N LEU A 745 22.67 -8.83 12.14
CA LEU A 745 21.98 -10.07 12.46
C LEU A 745 20.87 -9.80 13.47
N ILE A 746 19.64 -10.15 13.11
CA ILE A 746 18.49 -10.16 14.01
C ILE A 746 18.28 -11.61 14.45
N ASP A 747 18.44 -11.89 15.74
CA ASP A 747 18.39 -13.28 16.26
C ASP A 747 16.95 -13.84 16.39
N ARG A 748 16.17 -13.79 15.31
CA ARG A 748 14.78 -14.27 15.25
C ARG A 748 14.67 -15.79 15.44
N PHE A 749 15.76 -16.50 15.16
CA PHE A 749 15.85 -17.96 15.22
C PHE A 749 16.48 -18.49 16.52
N ASN A 750 16.76 -17.62 17.49
CA ASN A 750 17.40 -17.97 18.76
C ASN A 750 18.69 -18.78 18.54
N LEU A 751 19.50 -18.34 17.58
CA LEU A 751 20.78 -18.93 17.23
C LEU A 751 21.79 -18.74 18.35
N ALA A 752 21.72 -17.64 19.12
CA ALA A 752 22.61 -17.44 20.26
C ALA A 752 22.48 -18.56 21.30
N SER A 753 21.25 -19.07 21.55
CA SER A 753 21.05 -20.19 22.46
C SER A 753 21.60 -21.52 21.94
N LYS A 754 21.93 -21.63 20.64
CA LYS A 754 22.54 -22.83 20.03
C LYS A 754 24.07 -22.86 20.21
N GLY A 755 24.66 -21.81 20.80
CA GLY A 755 26.10 -21.67 21.02
C GLY A 755 26.90 -21.25 19.76
N PRO A 756 28.24 -21.15 19.86
CA PRO A 756 29.11 -20.97 18.70
C PRO A 756 29.23 -22.24 17.84
N PRO A 757 29.84 -22.18 16.64
CA PRO A 757 30.25 -23.38 15.90
C PRO A 757 31.08 -24.32 16.78
N THR A 758 30.94 -25.62 16.55
CA THR A 758 31.61 -26.66 17.36
C THR A 758 33.13 -26.53 17.28
N ARG A 759 33.64 -26.22 16.09
CA ARG A 759 35.07 -26.01 15.81
C ARG A 759 35.26 -24.86 14.83
N LEU A 760 36.39 -24.16 14.97
CA LEU A 760 36.89 -23.12 14.08
C LEU A 760 38.38 -23.36 13.83
N LEU A 761 38.89 -23.00 12.66
CA LEU A 761 40.34 -22.93 12.45
C LEU A 761 40.86 -21.58 12.97
N TYR A 762 41.73 -21.62 13.98
CA TYR A 762 42.46 -20.43 14.41
C TYR A 762 43.58 -20.12 13.42
N VAL A 763 43.57 -18.90 12.89
CA VAL A 763 44.57 -18.40 11.94
C VAL A 763 45.43 -17.28 12.51
N GLY A 764 45.07 -16.76 13.69
CA GLY A 764 45.75 -15.65 14.36
C GLY A 764 45.77 -14.34 13.58
N LYS A 765 46.47 -13.33 14.13
CA LYS A 765 46.72 -12.04 13.47
C LYS A 765 47.87 -12.16 12.45
N SER A 766 48.10 -11.13 11.64
CA SER A 766 49.17 -11.10 10.62
C SER A 766 50.47 -11.71 11.13
N ASN A 767 50.95 -12.76 10.43
CA ASN A 767 52.18 -13.52 10.72
C ASN A 767 52.15 -14.47 11.94
N ALA A 768 50.98 -14.84 12.49
CA ALA A 768 50.90 -15.89 13.51
C ALA A 768 51.39 -17.25 12.95
N PRO A 769 52.33 -17.93 13.63
CA PRO A 769 53.01 -19.11 13.09
C PRO A 769 52.21 -20.42 13.21
N GLN A 770 51.16 -20.45 14.04
CA GLN A 770 50.46 -21.70 14.40
C GLN A 770 49.00 -21.67 13.95
N LEU A 771 48.63 -22.64 13.12
CA LEU A 771 47.26 -22.92 12.69
C LEU A 771 46.77 -24.15 13.45
N TYR A 772 45.58 -24.12 14.03
CA TYR A 772 45.03 -25.27 14.75
C TYR A 772 43.51 -25.19 14.87
N LEU A 773 42.86 -26.34 15.11
CA LEU A 773 41.43 -26.41 15.40
C LEU A 773 41.16 -25.92 16.82
N TYR A 774 40.39 -24.84 16.91
CA TYR A 774 39.87 -24.27 18.14
C TYR A 774 38.45 -24.78 18.40
N GLU A 775 38.18 -25.18 19.63
CA GLU A 775 36.86 -25.59 20.12
C GLU A 775 36.34 -24.51 21.09
N PRO A 776 35.44 -23.62 20.64
CA PRO A 776 34.89 -22.59 21.50
C PRO A 776 34.10 -23.14 22.69
N GLY A 777 34.21 -22.49 23.85
CA GLY A 777 33.32 -22.70 24.98
C GLY A 777 31.88 -22.28 24.65
N LYS A 778 30.90 -22.87 25.35
CA LYS A 778 29.46 -22.62 25.09
C LYS A 778 29.07 -21.14 25.22
N ASP A 779 29.76 -20.40 26.08
CA ASP A 779 29.49 -18.98 26.36
C ASP A 779 30.17 -18.02 25.39
N GLU A 780 31.08 -18.50 24.50
CA GLU A 780 31.78 -17.68 23.51
C GLU A 780 30.92 -17.39 22.26
N VAL A 781 29.68 -16.95 22.47
CA VAL A 781 28.69 -16.75 21.40
C VAL A 781 29.02 -15.60 20.44
N ASN A 782 29.88 -14.66 20.84
CA ASN A 782 30.22 -13.46 20.06
C ASN A 782 31.54 -13.56 19.28
N LEU A 783 32.02 -14.78 19.02
CA LEU A 783 33.23 -14.99 18.21
C LEU A 783 33.02 -14.50 16.77
N LYS A 784 33.93 -13.63 16.32
CA LYS A 784 33.97 -13.10 14.94
C LYS A 784 34.81 -14.04 14.08
N TYR A 785 34.17 -14.73 13.13
CA TYR A 785 34.83 -15.64 12.19
C TYR A 785 34.32 -15.48 10.77
N VAL A 786 35.14 -15.90 9.80
CA VAL A 786 34.78 -16.01 8.39
C VAL A 786 34.38 -17.45 8.09
N ALA A 787 33.43 -17.70 7.19
CA ALA A 787 33.17 -19.05 6.68
C ALA A 787 33.61 -19.17 5.22
N LEU A 788 34.07 -20.34 4.80
CA LEU A 788 34.53 -20.60 3.44
C LEU A 788 33.56 -21.54 2.70
N SER A 789 32.92 -21.01 1.65
CA SER A 789 32.17 -21.80 0.68
C SER A 789 33.08 -22.16 -0.49
N HIS A 790 33.34 -23.46 -0.67
CA HIS A 790 34.30 -23.95 -1.66
C HIS A 790 33.97 -25.35 -2.20
N PRO A 791 34.45 -25.70 -3.41
CA PRO A 791 34.38 -27.05 -3.93
C PRO A 791 35.55 -27.90 -3.45
N TRP A 792 35.27 -29.13 -3.00
CA TRP A 792 36.31 -30.09 -2.63
C TRP A 792 37.09 -30.62 -3.85
N GLY A 793 36.48 -30.54 -5.04
CA GLY A 793 37.01 -31.07 -6.29
C GLY A 793 36.94 -32.59 -6.42
N LYS A 794 37.23 -33.10 -7.62
CA LYS A 794 37.22 -34.54 -7.91
C LYS A 794 38.40 -35.24 -7.21
N LYS A 795 38.09 -36.34 -6.52
CA LYS A 795 39.10 -37.19 -5.85
C LYS A 795 40.11 -37.70 -6.90
N GLY A 796 41.40 -37.54 -6.64
CA GLY A 796 42.49 -37.90 -7.56
C GLY A 796 42.99 -36.76 -8.46
N VAL A 797 42.18 -35.70 -8.66
CA VAL A 797 42.63 -34.46 -9.33
C VAL A 797 43.03 -33.42 -8.29
N HIS A 798 42.26 -33.31 -7.21
CA HIS A 798 42.53 -32.38 -6.12
C HIS A 798 42.81 -33.13 -4.81
N SER A 799 43.62 -32.48 -3.96
CA SER A 799 43.89 -32.95 -2.60
C SER A 799 42.65 -32.79 -1.72
N HIS A 800 42.14 -33.88 -1.16
CA HIS A 800 41.03 -33.87 -0.20
C HIS A 800 41.59 -33.68 1.22
N PHE A 801 42.14 -32.50 1.49
CA PHE A 801 42.70 -32.16 2.80
C PHE A 801 41.56 -31.92 3.80
N ASN A 802 41.44 -32.80 4.80
CA ASN A 802 40.33 -32.82 5.74
C ASN A 802 40.76 -33.27 7.15
N THR A 803 39.86 -33.09 8.11
CA THR A 803 39.99 -33.66 9.45
C THR A 803 39.21 -34.97 9.53
N ASP A 804 39.83 -36.04 10.02
CA ASP A 804 39.21 -37.33 10.32
C ASP A 804 39.54 -37.76 11.76
N ILE A 805 39.03 -38.90 12.21
CA ILE A 805 39.28 -39.40 13.58
C ILE A 805 40.78 -39.58 13.86
N ASN A 806 41.58 -39.93 12.85
CA ASN A 806 42.99 -40.27 13.03
C ASN A 806 43.87 -39.03 13.17
N ASN A 807 43.51 -37.93 12.49
CA ASN A 807 44.29 -36.70 12.51
C ASN A 807 43.71 -35.59 13.41
N TYR A 808 42.52 -35.81 13.99
CA TYR A 808 41.81 -34.85 14.84
C TYR A 808 42.67 -34.24 15.96
N GLU A 809 43.27 -35.07 16.81
CA GLU A 809 44.09 -34.60 17.94
C GLU A 809 45.35 -33.84 17.46
N LYS A 810 45.91 -34.24 16.31
CA LYS A 810 47.02 -33.52 15.67
C LYS A 810 46.57 -32.15 15.17
N HIS A 811 45.42 -32.05 14.51
CA HIS A 811 44.87 -30.78 14.03
C HIS A 811 44.49 -29.82 15.16
N LYS A 812 44.15 -30.32 16.35
CA LYS A 812 43.96 -29.49 17.56
C LYS A 812 45.24 -28.87 18.10
N THR A 813 46.40 -29.48 17.83
CA THR A 813 47.70 -28.96 18.26
C THR A 813 48.36 -28.10 17.21
N CYS A 814 48.44 -28.57 15.95
CA CYS A 814 49.03 -27.84 14.85
C CYS A 814 48.66 -28.43 13.48
N ILE A 815 48.35 -27.54 12.53
CA ILE A 815 48.23 -27.83 11.11
C ILE A 815 49.40 -27.11 10.40
N PRO A 816 50.39 -27.84 9.87
CA PRO A 816 51.52 -27.22 9.18
C PRO A 816 51.06 -26.44 7.94
N ASP A 817 51.54 -25.20 7.76
CA ASP A 817 51.22 -24.42 6.55
C ASP A 817 51.67 -25.14 5.27
N THR A 818 52.76 -25.90 5.32
CA THR A 818 53.28 -26.68 4.18
C THR A 818 52.27 -27.67 3.61
N ASP A 819 51.36 -28.18 4.45
CA ASP A 819 50.43 -29.25 4.09
C ASP A 819 49.12 -28.69 3.53
N LEU A 820 48.90 -27.39 3.68
CA LEU A 820 47.66 -26.74 3.25
C LEU A 820 47.57 -26.60 1.72
N PRO A 821 46.42 -26.94 1.12
CA PRO A 821 46.12 -26.61 -0.26
C PRO A 821 46.15 -25.11 -0.54
N HIS A 822 46.44 -24.72 -1.78
CA HIS A 822 46.55 -23.30 -2.16
C HIS A 822 45.28 -22.49 -1.88
N LEU A 823 44.09 -23.08 -2.06
CA LEU A 823 42.82 -22.41 -1.79
C LEU A 823 42.71 -22.03 -0.31
N PHE A 824 43.14 -22.92 0.59
CA PHE A 824 43.10 -22.65 2.04
C PHE A 824 44.12 -21.59 2.44
N LYS A 825 45.30 -21.56 1.80
CA LYS A 825 46.29 -20.49 2.00
C LYS A 825 45.74 -19.12 1.60
N ASP A 826 45.10 -19.03 0.45
CA ASP A 826 44.45 -17.81 -0.03
C ASP A 826 43.32 -17.37 0.94
N ALA A 827 42.49 -18.31 1.41
CA ALA A 827 41.41 -18.04 2.36
C ALA A 827 41.92 -17.55 3.72
N ILE A 828 43.01 -18.14 4.24
CA ILE A 828 43.66 -17.72 5.47
C ILE A 828 44.26 -16.31 5.32
N LYS A 829 44.93 -16.05 4.18
CA LYS A 829 45.50 -14.73 3.87
C LYS A 829 44.42 -13.65 3.85
N LEU A 830 43.31 -13.90 3.16
CA LEU A 830 42.18 -12.97 3.12
C LEU A 830 41.55 -12.79 4.50
N THR A 831 41.32 -13.88 5.25
CA THR A 831 40.75 -13.81 6.61
C THR A 831 41.57 -12.89 7.53
N ARG A 832 42.90 -13.01 7.48
CA ARG A 832 43.81 -12.12 8.22
C ARG A 832 43.72 -10.67 7.73
N ALA A 833 43.64 -10.45 6.42
CA ALA A 833 43.50 -9.12 5.82
C ALA A 833 42.18 -8.42 6.20
N LEU A 834 41.15 -9.19 6.53
CA LEU A 834 39.84 -8.74 7.04
C LEU A 834 39.81 -8.55 8.57
N ASP A 835 40.95 -8.67 9.25
CA ASP A 835 41.10 -8.58 10.71
C ASP A 835 40.24 -9.62 11.48
N CYS A 836 40.13 -10.83 10.92
CA CYS A 836 39.51 -11.98 11.55
C CYS A 836 40.58 -13.02 11.93
N GLN A 837 40.43 -13.64 13.11
CA GLN A 837 41.38 -14.64 13.64
C GLN A 837 40.88 -16.07 13.48
N TYR A 838 39.65 -16.26 13.04
CA TYR A 838 38.99 -17.55 12.94
C TYR A 838 38.34 -17.70 11.56
N ILE A 839 38.48 -18.88 10.98
CA ILE A 839 37.80 -19.29 9.75
C ILE A 839 37.13 -20.66 9.96
N TRP A 840 35.92 -20.83 9.45
CA TRP A 840 35.25 -22.12 9.38
C TRP A 840 35.39 -22.70 7.97
N ILE A 841 35.92 -23.92 7.88
CA ILE A 841 36.10 -24.66 6.63
C ILE A 841 35.50 -26.05 6.85
N ASP A 842 34.46 -26.42 6.10
CA ASP A 842 33.70 -27.66 6.30
C ASP A 842 34.58 -28.91 6.37
N SER A 843 35.57 -29.04 5.47
CA SER A 843 36.47 -30.18 5.43
C SER A 843 37.38 -30.30 6.66
N LEU A 844 37.63 -29.21 7.39
CA LEU A 844 38.51 -29.17 8.56
C LEU A 844 37.75 -29.10 9.89
N CYS A 845 36.66 -28.34 9.92
CA CYS A 845 35.85 -28.11 11.12
C CYS A 845 34.81 -29.21 11.37
N ILE A 846 34.58 -30.10 10.41
CA ILE A 846 33.76 -31.31 10.56
C ILE A 846 34.68 -32.53 10.49
N ILE A 847 34.50 -33.48 11.40
CA ILE A 847 35.25 -34.75 11.40
C ILE A 847 34.64 -35.65 10.33
N GLN A 848 35.42 -35.91 9.30
CA GLN A 848 35.02 -36.65 8.10
C GLN A 848 35.21 -38.16 8.26
N GLY A 849 34.52 -38.92 7.41
CA GLY A 849 34.66 -40.38 7.33
C GLY A 849 33.76 -41.14 8.31
N GLU A 850 33.98 -42.45 8.39
CA GLU A 850 33.23 -43.33 9.28
C GLU A 850 33.53 -43.03 10.74
N GLY A 851 32.48 -42.91 11.57
CA GLY A 851 32.58 -42.47 12.96
C GLY A 851 32.80 -40.96 13.15
N GLY A 852 32.83 -40.20 12.06
CA GLY A 852 32.86 -38.73 12.08
C GLY A 852 31.52 -38.13 12.51
N ASP A 853 31.46 -36.79 12.53
CA ASP A 853 30.34 -36.04 13.11
C ASP A 853 29.58 -35.16 12.10
N PHE A 854 29.69 -35.50 10.82
CA PHE A 854 28.98 -34.84 9.72
C PHE A 854 27.47 -34.72 9.98
N GLU A 855 26.82 -35.76 10.49
CA GLU A 855 25.36 -35.73 10.73
C GLU A 855 24.96 -34.67 11.75
N SER A 856 25.71 -34.50 12.84
CA SER A 856 25.48 -33.45 13.83
C SER A 856 25.82 -32.06 13.30
N GLU A 857 26.89 -31.94 12.53
CA GLU A 857 27.34 -30.66 12.00
C GLU A 857 26.47 -30.17 10.83
N ALA A 858 25.94 -31.07 10.00
CA ALA A 858 25.03 -30.74 8.91
C ALA A 858 23.78 -30.00 9.42
N VAL A 859 23.24 -30.41 10.57
CA VAL A 859 22.11 -29.71 11.23
C VAL A 859 22.52 -28.34 11.76
N ARG A 860 23.81 -28.15 12.10
CA ARG A 860 24.37 -26.89 12.60
C ARG A 860 24.85 -25.96 11.48
N MET A 861 24.90 -26.37 10.22
CA MET A 861 25.30 -25.49 9.11
C MET A 861 24.44 -24.22 9.04
N GLU A 862 23.17 -24.30 9.43
CA GLU A 862 22.30 -23.12 9.53
C GLU A 862 22.88 -22.06 10.48
N LEU A 863 23.36 -22.49 11.65
CA LEU A 863 23.97 -21.66 12.67
C LEU A 863 25.30 -21.06 12.18
N VAL A 864 26.13 -21.88 11.54
CA VAL A 864 27.47 -21.49 11.06
C VAL A 864 27.37 -20.34 10.04
N TYR A 865 26.66 -20.54 8.93
CA TYR A 865 26.64 -19.52 7.88
C TYR A 865 25.90 -18.25 8.31
N SER A 866 24.87 -18.36 9.16
CA SER A 866 24.12 -17.20 9.65
C SER A 866 24.90 -16.32 10.61
N ARG A 867 25.76 -16.93 11.44
CA ARG A 867 26.57 -16.20 12.44
C ARG A 867 27.94 -15.80 11.92
N ALA A 868 28.37 -16.30 10.76
CA ALA A 868 29.60 -15.85 10.13
C ALA A 868 29.59 -14.32 9.98
N TYR A 869 30.74 -13.70 10.22
CA TYR A 869 30.92 -12.26 9.98
C TYR A 869 30.83 -11.95 8.49
N CYS A 870 31.42 -12.82 7.67
CA CYS A 870 31.40 -12.82 6.22
C CYS A 870 31.61 -14.25 5.70
N VAL A 871 31.07 -14.55 4.52
CA VAL A 871 31.36 -15.77 3.76
C VAL A 871 32.29 -15.42 2.60
N ILE A 872 33.37 -16.19 2.45
CA ILE A 872 34.20 -16.17 1.24
C ILE A 872 33.65 -17.28 0.32
N ALA A 873 33.16 -16.91 -0.85
CA ALA A 873 32.69 -17.84 -1.86
C ALA A 873 33.71 -17.92 -3.00
N THR A 874 34.32 -19.10 -3.19
CA THR A 874 35.30 -19.36 -4.25
C THR A 874 34.61 -19.78 -5.55
N THR A 875 33.82 -18.87 -6.11
CA THR A 875 32.81 -19.15 -7.14
C THR A 875 33.36 -19.80 -8.42
N HIS A 876 34.58 -19.44 -8.83
CA HIS A 876 35.24 -20.03 -10.00
C HIS A 876 36.07 -21.30 -9.70
N ALA A 877 36.43 -21.55 -8.44
CA ALA A 877 37.29 -22.67 -8.10
C ALA A 877 36.63 -24.02 -8.46
N THR A 878 37.45 -25.00 -8.79
CA THR A 878 37.04 -26.37 -9.12
C THR A 878 37.46 -27.37 -8.04
N GLY A 879 38.43 -27.01 -7.20
CA GLY A 879 38.84 -27.80 -6.03
C GLY A 879 39.85 -27.08 -5.13
N ASN A 880 40.25 -27.72 -4.03
CA ASN A 880 41.08 -27.11 -2.97
C ASN A 880 42.50 -26.75 -3.43
N SER A 881 42.97 -27.32 -4.54
CA SER A 881 44.30 -27.06 -5.09
C SER A 881 44.38 -25.77 -5.91
N ASP A 882 43.24 -25.15 -6.23
CA ASP A 882 43.18 -23.93 -7.03
C ASP A 882 43.58 -22.69 -6.22
N ARG A 883 43.91 -21.61 -6.91
CA ARG A 883 44.08 -20.26 -6.31
C ARG A 883 42.91 -19.40 -6.72
N PHE A 884 42.42 -18.58 -5.80
CA PHE A 884 41.32 -17.64 -6.08
C PHE A 884 41.71 -16.17 -5.90
N LEU A 885 42.81 -15.89 -5.18
CA LEU A 885 43.43 -14.56 -5.15
C LEU A 885 44.30 -14.35 -6.40
N ILE A 886 43.73 -14.61 -7.58
CA ILE A 886 44.38 -14.41 -8.88
C ILE A 886 43.96 -13.06 -9.47
N PRO A 887 44.83 -12.34 -10.21
CA PRO A 887 44.46 -11.09 -10.88
C PRO A 887 43.20 -11.26 -11.74
N GLY A 888 42.34 -10.24 -11.73
CA GLY A 888 41.11 -10.23 -12.54
C GLY A 888 41.39 -10.19 -14.04
N THR A 889 40.34 -10.36 -14.84
CA THR A 889 40.47 -10.35 -16.30
C THR A 889 40.87 -8.96 -16.80
N LYS A 890 41.89 -8.90 -17.67
CA LYS A 890 42.28 -7.63 -18.32
C LYS A 890 41.15 -7.13 -19.21
N ARG A 891 40.85 -5.84 -19.11
CA ARG A 891 39.81 -5.18 -19.89
C ARG A 891 40.44 -4.17 -20.84
N ASP A 892 39.91 -4.13 -22.04
CA ASP A 892 40.21 -3.07 -22.98
C ASP A 892 39.47 -1.79 -22.55
N TYR A 893 40.19 -0.68 -22.58
CA TYR A 893 39.65 0.64 -22.29
C TYR A 893 40.29 1.70 -23.17
N VAL A 894 39.60 2.81 -23.34
CA VAL A 894 40.13 4.01 -23.99
C VAL A 894 39.89 5.22 -23.09
N LYS A 895 40.93 6.04 -22.92
CA LYS A 895 40.81 7.34 -22.24
C LYS A 895 40.33 8.38 -23.24
N ILE A 896 39.30 9.13 -22.87
CA ILE A 896 38.80 10.29 -23.62
C ILE A 896 38.96 11.50 -22.69
N ASP A 897 39.49 12.59 -23.23
CA ASP A 897 39.71 13.83 -22.50
C ASP A 897 39.06 14.96 -23.29
N HIS A 898 38.05 15.59 -22.69
CA HIS A 898 37.36 16.74 -23.25
C HIS A 898 37.54 17.92 -22.29
N ASN A 899 38.25 18.96 -22.74
CA ASN A 899 38.49 20.19 -21.97
C ASN A 899 39.04 19.99 -20.55
N GLY A 900 39.84 18.94 -20.31
CA GLY A 900 40.45 18.68 -19.00
C GLY A 900 39.58 17.83 -18.05
N HIS A 901 38.47 17.27 -18.55
CA HIS A 901 37.62 16.33 -17.81
C HIS A 901 37.80 14.91 -18.37
N PRO A 902 38.83 14.16 -17.95
CA PRO A 902 39.10 12.84 -18.49
C PRO A 902 38.07 11.80 -18.00
N PHE A 903 37.74 10.84 -18.86
CA PHE A 903 36.99 9.64 -18.50
C PHE A 903 37.46 8.45 -19.34
N TYR A 904 36.98 7.25 -18.99
CA TYR A 904 37.32 6.04 -19.72
C TYR A 904 36.06 5.37 -20.26
N VAL A 905 36.17 4.77 -21.44
CA VAL A 905 35.16 3.84 -21.97
C VAL A 905 35.77 2.46 -21.99
N CYS A 906 35.08 1.48 -21.40
CA CYS A 906 35.59 0.13 -21.15
C CYS A 906 34.63 -0.94 -21.69
N ASP A 907 35.19 -2.13 -21.96
CA ASP A 907 34.40 -3.34 -22.15
C ASP A 907 33.51 -3.63 -20.93
N PRO A 908 32.23 -4.03 -21.10
CA PRO A 908 31.34 -4.33 -19.99
C PRO A 908 31.73 -5.67 -19.35
N ILE A 909 32.01 -5.67 -18.04
CA ILE A 909 32.38 -6.88 -17.26
C ILE A 909 31.46 -7.13 -16.06
N ASP A 910 30.59 -6.17 -15.74
CA ASP A 910 29.72 -6.25 -14.57
C ASP A 910 28.51 -7.14 -14.90
N ASP A 911 28.64 -8.43 -14.62
CA ASP A 911 27.63 -9.46 -14.88
C ASP A 911 27.58 -10.47 -13.73
N PHE A 912 26.74 -10.18 -12.73
CA PHE A 912 26.57 -11.05 -11.58
C PHE A 912 25.82 -12.34 -11.92
N GLN A 913 24.96 -12.32 -12.95
CA GLN A 913 24.22 -13.51 -13.37
C GLN A 913 25.18 -14.58 -13.88
N GLU A 914 26.04 -14.23 -14.84
CA GLU A 914 26.96 -15.21 -15.43
C GLU A 914 28.12 -15.54 -14.49
N HIS A 915 28.72 -14.52 -13.85
CA HIS A 915 29.94 -14.76 -13.07
C HIS A 915 29.66 -15.42 -11.73
N VAL A 916 28.49 -15.15 -11.12
CA VAL A 916 28.12 -15.68 -9.80
C VAL A 916 27.02 -16.72 -9.90
N LEU A 917 25.81 -16.34 -10.33
CA LEU A 917 24.64 -17.22 -10.26
C LEU A 917 24.79 -18.49 -11.10
N ASN A 918 25.39 -18.37 -12.28
CA ASN A 918 25.70 -19.49 -13.17
C ASN A 918 27.12 -20.07 -12.93
N GLY A 919 27.86 -19.49 -11.97
CA GLY A 919 29.23 -19.89 -11.64
C GLY A 919 29.31 -21.32 -11.09
N HIS A 920 30.51 -21.93 -11.21
CA HIS A 920 30.73 -23.35 -10.91
C HIS A 920 30.25 -23.75 -9.51
N LEU A 921 30.60 -22.95 -8.49
CA LEU A 921 30.23 -23.21 -7.10
C LEU A 921 28.70 -23.22 -6.89
N ASN A 922 27.98 -22.28 -7.49
CA ASN A 922 26.53 -22.13 -7.36
C ASN A 922 25.73 -23.24 -8.07
N THR A 923 26.39 -24.14 -8.82
CA THR A 923 25.75 -25.34 -9.35
C THR A 923 25.57 -26.46 -8.30
N ARG A 924 26.13 -26.30 -7.09
CA ARG A 924 26.08 -27.30 -6.01
C ARG A 924 24.91 -27.02 -5.04
N GLY A 925 24.24 -28.08 -4.61
CA GLY A 925 23.04 -27.98 -3.78
C GLY A 925 23.25 -27.34 -2.42
N TRP A 926 24.29 -27.75 -1.70
CA TRP A 926 24.63 -27.19 -0.39
C TRP A 926 24.90 -25.68 -0.45
N VAL A 927 25.56 -25.21 -1.51
CA VAL A 927 25.97 -23.80 -1.68
C VAL A 927 24.79 -22.84 -1.68
N LEU A 928 23.61 -23.26 -2.13
CA LEU A 928 22.41 -22.41 -2.10
C LEU A 928 22.04 -22.02 -0.66
N GLN A 929 22.14 -22.95 0.29
CA GLN A 929 21.93 -22.66 1.71
C GLN A 929 23.04 -21.78 2.28
N GLU A 930 24.29 -22.02 1.89
CA GLU A 930 25.45 -21.24 2.34
C GLU A 930 25.30 -19.77 1.96
N ARG A 931 24.91 -19.50 0.71
CA ARG A 931 24.65 -18.14 0.21
C ARG A 931 23.42 -17.51 0.87
N ALA A 932 22.30 -18.24 0.95
CA ALA A 932 21.04 -17.70 1.46
C ALA A 932 21.07 -17.37 2.96
N LEU A 933 21.96 -18.01 3.73
CA LEU A 933 22.14 -17.75 5.15
C LEU A 933 23.27 -16.76 5.43
N ALA A 934 24.12 -16.46 4.45
CA ALA A 934 25.19 -15.50 4.60
C ALA A 934 24.64 -14.07 4.65
N ARG A 935 25.05 -13.30 5.66
CA ARG A 935 24.71 -11.87 5.75
C ARG A 935 25.48 -11.02 4.75
N ARG A 936 26.68 -11.51 4.41
CA ARG A 936 27.74 -10.81 3.70
C ARG A 936 28.54 -11.87 2.96
N THR A 937 28.64 -11.74 1.64
CA THR A 937 29.40 -12.70 0.82
C THR A 937 30.35 -11.96 -0.10
N ILE A 938 31.62 -12.38 -0.11
CA ILE A 938 32.59 -11.99 -1.12
C ILE A 938 32.73 -13.13 -2.12
N HIS A 939 32.27 -12.93 -3.35
CA HIS A 939 32.36 -13.89 -4.44
C HIS A 939 33.64 -13.67 -5.24
N PHE A 940 34.49 -14.69 -5.30
CA PHE A 940 35.69 -14.73 -6.13
C PHE A 940 35.38 -15.46 -7.43
N THR A 941 35.23 -14.70 -8.50
CA THR A 941 34.99 -15.20 -9.86
C THR A 941 36.29 -15.14 -10.67
N LYS A 942 36.27 -15.59 -11.93
CA LYS A 942 37.44 -15.51 -12.81
C LYS A 942 37.64 -14.09 -13.33
N GLU A 943 36.54 -13.37 -13.51
CA GLU A 943 36.50 -12.08 -14.16
C GLU A 943 36.84 -10.95 -13.17
N GLN A 944 36.17 -10.95 -12.01
CA GLN A 944 36.34 -9.96 -10.94
C GLN A 944 35.86 -10.47 -9.57
N ILE A 945 35.98 -9.65 -8.52
CA ILE A 945 35.34 -9.91 -7.21
C ILE A 945 34.00 -9.19 -7.09
N TYR A 946 33.05 -9.82 -6.42
CA TYR A 946 31.75 -9.21 -6.09
C TYR A 946 31.50 -9.24 -4.59
N TRP A 947 30.86 -8.21 -4.09
CA TRP A 947 30.30 -8.12 -2.75
C TRP A 947 28.79 -8.23 -2.82
N GLU A 948 28.20 -9.06 -1.96
CA GLU A 948 26.75 -9.20 -1.82
C GLU A 948 26.37 -8.99 -0.34
N CYS A 949 25.46 -8.05 -0.09
CA CYS A 949 24.82 -7.86 1.22
C CYS A 949 23.39 -7.33 1.05
N GLY A 950 22.74 -6.97 2.17
CA GLY A 950 21.38 -6.44 2.17
C GLY A 950 21.18 -5.18 1.31
N GLU A 951 22.21 -4.37 1.08
CA GLU A 951 22.10 -3.12 0.30
C GLU A 951 22.24 -3.32 -1.22
N GLY A 952 22.50 -4.55 -1.68
CA GLY A 952 22.69 -4.92 -3.07
C GLY A 952 24.06 -5.56 -3.33
N ILE A 953 24.47 -5.54 -4.60
CA ILE A 953 25.74 -6.11 -5.05
C ILE A 953 26.69 -5.00 -5.44
N ARG A 954 27.96 -5.08 -5.03
CA ARG A 954 29.03 -4.21 -5.54
C ARG A 954 30.03 -5.03 -6.33
N CYS A 955 30.51 -4.45 -7.42
CA CYS A 955 31.53 -5.03 -8.30
C CYS A 955 32.89 -4.43 -7.96
N GLU A 956 33.98 -5.16 -8.24
CA GLU A 956 35.36 -4.67 -8.13
C GLU A 956 35.59 -3.34 -8.89
N THR A 957 34.79 -3.12 -9.93
CA THR A 957 34.75 -1.91 -10.76
C THR A 957 34.20 -0.67 -10.06
N MET A 958 33.69 -0.79 -8.83
CA MET A 958 32.89 0.19 -8.09
C MET A 958 31.45 0.38 -8.59
N THR A 959 30.98 -0.48 -9.51
CA THR A 959 29.57 -0.51 -9.92
C THR A 959 28.70 -1.15 -8.83
N LYS A 960 27.52 -0.57 -8.56
CA LYS A 960 26.48 -1.19 -7.72
C LYS A 960 25.34 -1.73 -8.58
N MET A 961 24.93 -2.97 -8.30
CA MET A 961 23.91 -3.71 -9.03
C MET A 961 22.77 -4.16 -8.10
N ARG A 962 21.55 -4.22 -8.63
CA ARG A 962 20.35 -4.73 -7.92
C ARG A 962 19.50 -5.61 -8.83
N ASN A 963 18.89 -6.62 -8.22
CA ASN A 963 17.93 -7.53 -8.85
C ASN A 963 17.02 -8.12 -7.77
N GLU A 964 15.70 -8.10 -7.96
CA GLU A 964 14.74 -8.48 -6.92
C GLU A 964 14.82 -9.97 -6.56
N GLN A 965 15.03 -10.82 -7.56
CA GLN A 965 15.16 -12.27 -7.34
C GLN A 965 16.47 -12.61 -6.61
N ALA A 966 17.58 -12.01 -7.01
CA ALA A 966 18.86 -12.19 -6.32
C ALA A 966 18.82 -11.64 -4.89
N ALA A 967 18.15 -10.50 -4.69
CA ALA A 967 17.95 -9.87 -3.38
C ALA A 967 17.22 -10.76 -2.37
N PHE A 968 16.39 -11.72 -2.82
CA PHE A 968 15.76 -12.68 -1.92
C PHE A 968 16.75 -13.62 -1.25
N LEU A 969 17.68 -14.21 -2.00
CA LEU A 969 18.73 -15.06 -1.43
C LEU A 969 19.84 -14.22 -0.78
N GLY A 970 20.03 -12.97 -1.22
CA GLY A 970 20.94 -12.01 -0.57
C GLY A 970 20.36 -11.32 0.67
N ASP A 971 19.26 -11.83 1.25
CA ASP A 971 18.64 -11.29 2.46
C ASP A 971 19.50 -11.60 3.70
N PRO A 972 20.08 -10.59 4.38
CA PRO A 972 20.91 -10.83 5.57
C PRO A 972 20.15 -11.53 6.71
N ASN A 973 18.83 -11.40 6.74
CA ASN A 973 17.99 -11.99 7.76
C ASN A 973 16.96 -12.93 7.14
N PHE A 974 17.35 -13.67 6.09
CA PHE A 974 16.47 -14.58 5.35
C PHE A 974 15.49 -15.34 6.26
N PRO A 975 14.18 -15.35 5.96
CA PRO A 975 13.48 -14.80 4.79
C PRO A 975 12.74 -13.47 5.07
N LEU A 976 13.33 -12.54 5.84
CA LEU A 976 12.69 -11.28 6.25
C LEU A 976 12.12 -10.47 5.07
N ARG A 977 12.84 -10.43 3.94
CA ARG A 977 12.37 -9.76 2.71
C ARG A 977 11.05 -10.35 2.23
N ALA A 978 10.96 -11.67 2.12
CA ALA A 978 9.70 -12.32 1.77
C ALA A 978 8.60 -12.05 2.81
N MET A 979 8.96 -11.89 4.09
CA MET A 979 7.99 -11.63 5.15
C MET A 979 7.30 -10.28 5.04
N GLN A 980 7.99 -9.29 4.48
CA GLN A 980 7.46 -7.97 4.17
C GLN A 980 6.51 -7.98 2.96
N SER A 981 6.42 -9.11 2.24
CA SER A 981 5.75 -9.19 0.95
C SER A 981 4.30 -9.66 0.89
N THR A 982 3.76 -9.48 -0.34
CA THR A 982 2.76 -10.33 -1.01
C THR A 982 2.53 -11.70 -0.39
N LYS A 983 1.30 -12.15 -0.14
CA LYS A 983 1.02 -13.60 -0.12
C LYS A 983 1.45 -14.25 -1.45
N GLY A 984 1.10 -13.63 -2.57
CA GLY A 984 1.50 -14.10 -3.88
C GLY A 984 3.02 -14.03 -4.09
N THR A 985 3.66 -12.93 -3.71
CA THR A 985 5.13 -12.80 -3.73
C THR A 985 5.83 -13.81 -2.80
N LYS A 986 5.34 -14.05 -1.59
CA LYS A 986 5.80 -15.12 -0.67
C LYS A 986 5.76 -16.49 -1.34
N THR A 987 4.69 -16.73 -2.08
CA THR A 987 4.51 -17.98 -2.83
C THR A 987 5.55 -18.10 -3.94
N LEU A 988 5.72 -17.04 -4.72
CA LEU A 988 6.71 -16.97 -5.77
C LEU A 988 8.15 -17.15 -5.23
N PHE A 989 8.47 -16.57 -4.07
CA PHE A 989 9.79 -16.71 -3.45
C PHE A 989 10.16 -18.16 -3.15
N TYR A 990 9.29 -18.93 -2.48
CA TYR A 990 9.61 -20.34 -2.21
C TYR A 990 9.54 -21.19 -3.48
N GLN A 991 8.67 -20.86 -4.43
CA GLN A 991 8.62 -21.56 -5.72
C GLN A 991 9.91 -21.37 -6.50
N VAL A 992 10.43 -20.14 -6.60
CA VAL A 992 11.72 -19.82 -7.21
C VAL A 992 12.87 -20.52 -6.47
N LEU A 993 12.85 -20.51 -5.12
CA LEU A 993 13.84 -21.20 -4.30
C LEU A 993 13.90 -22.70 -4.63
N TYR A 994 12.76 -23.40 -4.61
CA TYR A 994 12.71 -24.84 -4.85
C TYR A 994 12.93 -25.19 -6.34
N LYS A 995 12.45 -24.35 -7.26
CA LYS A 995 12.74 -24.44 -8.69
C LYS A 995 14.25 -24.39 -8.94
N GLN A 996 14.96 -23.42 -8.35
CA GLN A 996 16.42 -23.33 -8.46
C GLN A 996 17.10 -24.52 -7.77
N TYR A 997 16.75 -24.80 -6.51
CA TYR A 997 17.39 -25.84 -5.72
C TYR A 997 17.27 -27.24 -6.34
N SER A 998 16.11 -27.57 -6.92
CA SER A 998 15.87 -28.87 -7.56
C SER A 998 16.82 -29.19 -8.71
N ARG A 999 17.40 -28.16 -9.35
CA ARG A 999 18.35 -28.26 -10.47
C ARG A 999 19.81 -28.38 -10.05
N LEU A 1000 20.09 -28.20 -8.75
CA LEU A 1000 21.45 -28.22 -8.23
C LEU A 1000 21.99 -29.65 -8.09
N LYS A 1001 23.32 -29.75 -8.18
CA LYS A 1001 24.06 -31.01 -8.15
C LYS A 1001 24.51 -31.37 -6.73
N PHE A 1002 24.50 -32.66 -6.41
CA PHE A 1002 24.96 -33.20 -5.15
C PHE A 1002 25.99 -34.30 -5.40
N SER A 1003 27.05 -34.34 -4.59
CA SER A 1003 27.98 -35.47 -4.58
C SER A 1003 27.28 -36.74 -4.09
N GLN A 1004 26.49 -36.60 -3.03
CA GLN A 1004 25.61 -37.63 -2.48
C GLN A 1004 24.15 -37.17 -2.66
N ILE A 1005 23.42 -37.76 -3.60
CA ILE A 1005 22.09 -37.28 -3.98
C ILE A 1005 21.07 -37.35 -2.83
N THR A 1006 21.26 -38.24 -1.86
CA THR A 1006 20.42 -38.35 -0.66
C THR A 1006 20.49 -37.10 0.24
N ASP A 1007 21.53 -36.28 0.11
CA ASP A 1007 21.69 -35.02 0.87
C ASP A 1007 20.73 -33.92 0.42
N ARG A 1008 20.03 -34.11 -0.71
CA ARG A 1008 19.05 -33.16 -1.26
C ARG A 1008 17.99 -32.72 -0.24
N ARG A 1009 17.61 -33.59 0.70
CA ARG A 1009 16.66 -33.22 1.78
C ARG A 1009 17.31 -32.41 2.91
N LEU A 1010 18.62 -32.58 3.13
CA LEU A 1010 19.37 -31.96 4.20
C LEU A 1010 19.83 -30.54 3.81
N GLY A 1011 20.35 -30.37 2.59
CA GLY A 1011 20.94 -29.10 2.14
C GLY A 1011 19.95 -27.95 1.90
N ILE A 1012 18.64 -28.17 2.10
CA ILE A 1012 17.60 -27.12 2.08
C ILE A 1012 16.90 -27.01 3.43
N ALA A 1013 17.16 -27.92 4.35
CA ALA A 1013 16.40 -28.06 5.59
C ALA A 1013 16.45 -26.80 6.45
N GLY A 1014 17.62 -26.14 6.52
CA GLY A 1014 17.76 -24.88 7.23
C GLY A 1014 16.88 -23.77 6.66
N LEU A 1015 16.79 -23.65 5.32
CA LEU A 1015 15.97 -22.63 4.68
C LEU A 1015 14.48 -22.92 4.83
N GLU A 1016 14.07 -24.17 4.64
CA GLU A 1016 12.67 -24.59 4.81
C GLU A 1016 12.21 -24.39 6.26
N GLN A 1017 13.04 -24.71 7.26
CA GLN A 1017 12.73 -24.45 8.68
C GLN A 1017 12.44 -22.96 8.95
N ARG A 1018 13.20 -22.06 8.34
CA ARG A 1018 12.97 -20.62 8.51
C ARG A 1018 11.68 -20.18 7.85
N LEU A 1019 11.40 -20.66 6.64
CA LEU A 1019 10.14 -20.40 5.95
C LEU A 1019 8.94 -20.91 6.78
N ILE A 1020 9.01 -22.13 7.31
CA ILE A 1020 7.97 -22.72 8.18
C ILE A 1020 7.70 -21.81 9.38
N LYS A 1021 8.76 -21.44 10.12
CA LYS A 1021 8.64 -20.62 11.33
C LYS A 1021 8.11 -19.22 11.03
N ASP A 1022 8.68 -18.53 10.05
CA ASP A 1022 8.31 -17.15 9.74
C ASP A 1022 6.93 -17.07 9.06
N PHE A 1023 6.59 -18.00 8.16
CA PHE A 1023 5.28 -18.04 7.52
C PHE A 1023 4.18 -18.51 8.47
N LYS A 1024 4.55 -18.99 9.67
CA LYS A 1024 3.64 -19.57 10.67
C LYS A 1024 2.79 -20.67 10.04
N VAL A 1025 3.45 -21.59 9.35
CA VAL A 1025 2.86 -22.76 8.68
C VAL A 1025 3.44 -24.01 9.30
N ASP A 1026 2.74 -25.14 9.16
CA ASP A 1026 3.35 -26.45 9.26
C ASP A 1026 3.88 -26.86 7.89
N GLY A 1027 4.83 -27.77 7.83
CA GLY A 1027 5.37 -28.18 6.55
C GLY A 1027 6.58 -29.08 6.64
N GLY A 1028 6.99 -29.55 5.46
CA GLY A 1028 8.11 -30.44 5.27
C GLY A 1028 8.17 -30.92 3.83
N PHE A 1029 9.37 -31.29 3.38
CA PHE A 1029 9.60 -31.86 2.05
C PHE A 1029 9.13 -30.94 0.91
N GLY A 1030 9.27 -29.63 1.07
CA GLY A 1030 8.91 -28.63 0.06
C GLY A 1030 7.43 -28.24 0.03
N ILE A 1031 6.64 -28.70 1.00
CA ILE A 1031 5.20 -28.48 1.09
C ILE A 1031 4.84 -27.74 2.39
N PHE A 1032 3.91 -26.78 2.29
CA PHE A 1032 3.51 -25.91 3.40
C PHE A 1032 2.00 -25.95 3.63
N GLN A 1033 1.56 -26.01 4.87
CA GLN A 1033 0.16 -26.01 5.29
C GLN A 1033 -0.09 -24.85 6.26
N ALA A 1034 -0.99 -23.94 5.89
CA ALA A 1034 -1.45 -22.90 6.80
C ALA A 1034 -2.39 -23.47 7.88
N PRO A 1035 -2.44 -22.85 9.08
CA PRO A 1035 -3.43 -23.22 10.09
C PRO A 1035 -4.87 -23.12 9.58
N LEU A 1036 -5.75 -24.02 10.03
CA LEU A 1036 -7.15 -24.10 9.56
C LEU A 1036 -7.91 -22.77 9.75
N GLU A 1037 -7.64 -22.06 10.84
CA GLU A 1037 -8.22 -20.76 11.17
C GLU A 1037 -7.80 -19.65 10.18
N ARG A 1038 -6.67 -19.83 9.49
CA ARG A 1038 -6.11 -18.86 8.54
C ARG A 1038 -6.64 -19.13 7.12
N THR A 1039 -7.96 -19.04 6.96
CA THR A 1039 -8.69 -19.36 5.72
C THR A 1039 -8.15 -18.65 4.48
N LYS A 1040 -7.70 -17.40 4.63
CA LYS A 1040 -7.08 -16.62 3.55
C LYS A 1040 -5.75 -17.21 3.05
N ASP A 1041 -5.11 -18.12 3.79
CA ASP A 1041 -3.81 -18.72 3.46
C ASP A 1041 -3.87 -20.23 3.12
N HIS A 1042 -5.07 -20.79 2.98
CA HIS A 1042 -5.27 -22.21 2.62
C HIS A 1042 -4.63 -22.63 1.29
N GLY A 1043 -4.30 -21.68 0.42
CA GLY A 1043 -3.65 -21.95 -0.86
C GLY A 1043 -2.21 -22.46 -0.80
N TYR A 1044 -1.49 -22.31 0.32
CA TYR A 1044 -0.09 -22.78 0.39
C TYR A 1044 0.02 -24.30 0.14
N PHE A 1045 -0.89 -25.08 0.71
CA PHE A 1045 -0.85 -26.54 0.60
C PHE A 1045 -1.05 -27.02 -0.82
N GLY A 1046 -2.14 -26.58 -1.45
CA GLY A 1046 -2.42 -26.97 -2.82
C GLY A 1046 -1.38 -26.43 -3.82
N ARG A 1047 -0.91 -25.19 -3.66
CA ARG A 1047 0.12 -24.64 -4.57
C ARG A 1047 1.45 -25.37 -4.46
N SER A 1048 1.87 -25.73 -3.25
CA SER A 1048 3.12 -26.47 -3.08
C SER A 1048 3.04 -27.88 -3.68
N LEU A 1049 1.85 -28.50 -3.73
CA LEU A 1049 1.65 -29.81 -4.36
C LEU A 1049 1.65 -29.76 -5.90
N LEU A 1050 1.30 -28.62 -6.51
CA LEU A 1050 1.19 -28.46 -7.97
C LEU A 1050 2.52 -28.14 -8.67
N TRP A 1051 3.64 -28.69 -8.17
CA TRP A 1051 4.89 -28.73 -8.93
C TRP A 1051 4.75 -29.69 -10.13
N LYS A 1052 5.57 -29.51 -11.16
CA LYS A 1052 5.61 -30.36 -12.37
C LYS A 1052 7.06 -30.60 -12.81
N ARG A 1053 7.31 -31.63 -13.60
CA ARG A 1053 8.62 -31.87 -14.24
C ARG A 1053 9.08 -30.61 -15.00
N GLY A 1054 10.35 -30.23 -14.80
CA GLY A 1054 10.97 -29.12 -15.53
C GLY A 1054 11.00 -29.37 -17.04
N LYS A 1055 10.81 -28.33 -17.85
CA LYS A 1055 10.77 -28.45 -19.32
C LYS A 1055 12.04 -29.09 -19.92
N GLU A 1056 13.17 -28.91 -19.26
CA GLU A 1056 14.48 -29.43 -19.67
C GLU A 1056 14.72 -30.91 -19.31
N VAL A 1057 13.88 -31.50 -18.47
CA VAL A 1057 14.05 -32.87 -17.95
C VAL A 1057 13.14 -33.80 -18.73
N GLN A 1058 13.61 -34.89 -19.33
CA GLN A 1058 12.74 -35.82 -20.06
C GLN A 1058 11.85 -36.68 -19.15
N GLU A 1059 12.39 -37.16 -18.03
CA GLU A 1059 11.69 -37.95 -17.01
C GLU A 1059 12.36 -37.75 -15.64
N LEU A 1060 11.58 -37.83 -14.57
CA LEU A 1060 12.07 -37.81 -13.20
C LEU A 1060 12.35 -39.23 -12.70
N SER A 1061 13.54 -39.45 -12.15
CA SER A 1061 13.92 -40.74 -11.55
C SER A 1061 13.88 -40.66 -10.03
N MET A 1062 13.27 -41.63 -9.36
CA MET A 1062 13.26 -41.67 -7.89
C MET A 1062 14.66 -41.85 -7.31
N ILE A 1063 14.91 -41.21 -6.17
CA ILE A 1063 16.15 -41.35 -5.40
C ILE A 1063 15.99 -42.52 -4.44
N ASP A 1064 16.97 -43.43 -4.45
CA ASP A 1064 17.05 -44.48 -3.44
C ASP A 1064 17.60 -43.90 -2.12
N TYR A 1065 16.76 -43.87 -1.10
CA TYR A 1065 17.11 -43.40 0.25
C TYR A 1065 17.43 -44.54 1.22
N SER A 1066 17.44 -45.80 0.77
CA SER A 1066 17.71 -46.96 1.64
C SER A 1066 19.10 -46.92 2.29
N GLU A 1067 20.08 -46.38 1.56
CA GLU A 1067 21.46 -46.18 2.04
C GLU A 1067 21.71 -44.77 2.62
N ALA A 1068 20.67 -43.94 2.75
CA ALA A 1068 20.83 -42.61 3.31
C ALA A 1068 21.29 -42.67 4.77
N LYS A 1069 22.18 -41.75 5.16
CA LYS A 1069 22.67 -41.60 6.53
C LYS A 1069 22.33 -40.19 7.04
N PRO A 1070 21.36 -40.05 7.99
CA PRO A 1070 20.55 -41.11 8.60
C PRO A 1070 19.50 -41.69 7.62
N PRO A 1071 19.02 -42.93 7.86
CA PRO A 1071 17.97 -43.56 7.06
C PRO A 1071 16.75 -42.66 6.95
N ALA A 1072 16.20 -42.54 5.76
CA ALA A 1072 15.07 -41.66 5.50
C ALA A 1072 14.12 -42.25 4.47
N THR A 1073 12.87 -41.83 4.53
CA THR A 1073 11.86 -42.09 3.51
C THR A 1073 11.32 -40.75 3.07
N VAL A 1074 11.44 -40.44 1.78
CA VAL A 1074 10.90 -39.22 1.19
C VAL A 1074 9.67 -39.61 0.36
N PRO A 1075 8.50 -39.01 0.63
CA PRO A 1075 7.27 -39.48 0.02
C PRO A 1075 7.15 -39.06 -1.45
N SER A 1076 6.47 -39.87 -2.26
CA SER A 1076 6.39 -39.66 -3.72
C SER A 1076 5.71 -38.35 -4.13
N TRP A 1077 4.92 -37.74 -3.25
CA TRP A 1077 4.28 -36.44 -3.50
C TRP A 1077 5.24 -35.25 -3.40
N SER A 1078 6.42 -35.43 -2.81
CA SER A 1078 7.46 -34.41 -2.72
C SER A 1078 8.38 -34.48 -3.94
N TRP A 1079 8.72 -33.32 -4.49
CA TRP A 1079 9.75 -33.22 -5.53
C TRP A 1079 11.15 -33.64 -5.02
N MET A 1080 11.35 -33.68 -3.71
CA MET A 1080 12.61 -34.16 -3.10
C MET A 1080 12.82 -35.66 -3.32
N ALA A 1081 11.76 -36.44 -3.59
CA ALA A 1081 11.88 -37.87 -3.88
C ALA A 1081 12.55 -38.16 -5.23
N TYR A 1082 12.73 -37.14 -6.09
CA TYR A 1082 13.17 -37.30 -7.46
C TYR A 1082 14.46 -36.54 -7.77
N LYS A 1083 15.24 -37.12 -8.68
CA LYS A 1083 16.32 -36.45 -9.40
C LYS A 1083 15.77 -35.72 -10.62
N GLY A 1084 16.16 -34.46 -10.77
CA GLY A 1084 15.74 -33.59 -11.86
C GLY A 1084 15.19 -32.25 -11.37
N GLY A 1085 15.16 -31.27 -12.26
CA GLY A 1085 14.55 -29.96 -12.02
C GLY A 1085 13.03 -30.03 -12.05
N ILE A 1086 12.39 -29.22 -11.21
CA ILE A 1086 10.94 -29.01 -11.20
C ILE A 1086 10.58 -27.58 -11.59
N ASP A 1087 9.40 -27.42 -12.16
CA ASP A 1087 8.70 -26.14 -12.30
C ASP A 1087 7.42 -26.16 -11.47
N TYR A 1088 6.71 -25.03 -11.38
CA TYR A 1088 5.35 -24.99 -10.85
C TYR A 1088 4.36 -24.72 -11.97
N MET A 1089 3.08 -25.04 -11.75
CA MET A 1089 2.02 -24.43 -12.55
C MET A 1089 1.97 -22.93 -12.22
N GLU A 1090 2.09 -22.09 -13.24
CA GLU A 1090 2.17 -20.63 -13.11
C GLU A 1090 1.01 -19.97 -13.89
N ASP A 1091 0.83 -18.67 -13.71
CA ASP A 1091 -0.12 -17.83 -14.45
C ASP A 1091 0.18 -17.88 -15.98
N PRO A 1092 -0.83 -18.00 -16.87
CA PRO A 1092 -2.29 -17.96 -16.66
C PRO A 1092 -2.95 -19.30 -16.42
N LEU A 1093 -2.17 -20.34 -16.12
CA LEU A 1093 -2.74 -21.66 -15.83
C LEU A 1093 -3.26 -21.75 -14.38
N LEU A 1094 -2.51 -21.21 -13.42
CA LEU A 1094 -2.82 -21.28 -11.99
C LEU A 1094 -2.83 -19.87 -11.33
N PRO A 1095 -3.90 -19.07 -11.52
CA PRO A 1095 -4.01 -17.68 -11.04
C PRO A 1095 -3.94 -17.59 -9.52
N PHE A 1096 -3.28 -16.56 -8.95
CA PHE A 1096 -2.96 -16.49 -7.52
C PHE A 1096 -4.17 -16.47 -6.56
N ASN A 1097 -5.23 -15.74 -6.92
CA ASN A 1097 -6.38 -15.47 -6.04
C ASN A 1097 -7.73 -16.04 -6.53
N GLU A 1098 -7.76 -16.74 -7.66
CA GLU A 1098 -9.00 -17.22 -8.28
C GLU A 1098 -9.23 -18.73 -8.09
N VAL A 1099 -8.25 -19.42 -7.48
CA VAL A 1099 -8.34 -20.86 -7.21
C VAL A 1099 -8.99 -21.10 -5.85
N VAL A 1100 -10.10 -21.85 -5.88
CA VAL A 1100 -10.75 -22.42 -4.70
C VAL A 1100 -10.06 -23.74 -4.36
N TRP A 1101 -9.34 -23.76 -3.23
CA TRP A 1101 -8.57 -24.92 -2.78
C TRP A 1101 -9.46 -25.96 -2.09
N GLU A 1102 -9.19 -27.24 -2.39
CA GLU A 1102 -9.93 -28.37 -1.83
C GLU A 1102 -9.42 -28.67 -0.41
N THR A 1103 -10.35 -28.80 0.54
CA THR A 1103 -10.04 -29.01 1.97
C THR A 1103 -10.67 -30.28 2.53
N LYS A 1104 -11.57 -30.92 1.77
CA LYS A 1104 -12.28 -32.13 2.20
C LYS A 1104 -11.78 -33.38 1.49
N GLU A 1105 -11.50 -33.28 0.18
CA GLU A 1105 -11.09 -34.46 -0.61
C GLU A 1105 -9.60 -34.79 -0.51
N ILE A 1106 -8.76 -33.84 -0.08
CA ILE A 1106 -7.32 -34.03 0.12
C ILE A 1106 -6.91 -33.53 1.51
N GLY A 1107 -6.22 -34.40 2.26
CA GLY A 1107 -5.76 -34.16 3.62
C GLY A 1107 -4.24 -34.12 3.71
N SER A 1108 -3.73 -33.08 4.38
CA SER A 1108 -2.33 -32.91 4.75
C SER A 1108 -1.85 -34.01 5.71
N PRO A 1109 -0.55 -34.39 5.69
CA PRO A 1109 0.02 -35.34 6.65
C PRO A 1109 0.22 -34.73 8.05
N TRP A 1110 0.17 -33.39 8.18
CA TRP A 1110 0.35 -32.68 9.45
C TRP A 1110 -0.98 -32.44 10.17
N ASN A 1111 -1.04 -32.76 11.47
CA ASN A 1111 -2.08 -32.27 12.38
C ASN A 1111 -1.66 -30.89 12.91
N VAL A 1112 -2.41 -29.85 12.58
CA VAL A 1112 -2.12 -28.43 12.90
C VAL A 1112 -2.29 -28.16 14.41
N THR A 1113 -1.37 -28.66 15.24
CA THR A 1113 -1.42 -28.43 16.70
C THR A 1113 -0.08 -28.06 17.32
N ASP A 1114 1.05 -28.15 16.60
CA ASP A 1114 2.39 -27.99 17.21
C ASP A 1114 3.35 -27.23 16.30
N SER A 1115 3.16 -25.90 16.25
CA SER A 1115 3.93 -24.98 15.39
C SER A 1115 5.36 -24.80 15.90
N SER A 1116 6.29 -25.73 15.65
CA SER A 1116 7.72 -25.42 15.85
C SER A 1116 8.78 -26.32 15.21
N ARG A 1117 8.45 -27.43 14.52
CA ARG A 1117 9.49 -28.36 14.03
C ARG A 1117 9.28 -28.81 12.60
N SER A 1118 10.29 -28.62 11.76
CA SER A 1118 10.30 -29.15 10.40
C SER A 1118 10.58 -30.66 10.38
N TRP A 1119 9.90 -31.36 9.48
CA TRP A 1119 9.81 -32.83 9.38
C TRP A 1119 10.92 -33.48 8.53
N HIS A 1120 12.10 -32.88 8.43
CA HIS A 1120 13.15 -33.33 7.48
C HIS A 1120 13.81 -34.67 7.78
N THR A 1121 13.68 -35.21 9.00
CA THR A 1121 14.50 -36.33 9.48
C THR A 1121 13.73 -37.56 9.90
N ASN A 1122 12.40 -37.60 9.74
CA ASN A 1122 11.58 -38.75 10.12
C ASN A 1122 11.83 -39.23 11.58
N ILE A 1123 12.26 -38.34 12.49
CA ILE A 1123 12.81 -38.74 13.80
C ILE A 1123 11.78 -39.37 14.75
N ARG A 1124 10.47 -39.35 14.47
CA ARG A 1124 9.47 -39.99 15.35
C ARG A 1124 8.21 -40.45 14.63
N GLY A 1125 8.19 -41.67 14.09
CA GLY A 1125 7.01 -42.57 14.01
C GLY A 1125 5.66 -42.04 13.50
N GLN A 1126 5.59 -40.86 12.90
CA GLN A 1126 4.36 -40.25 12.38
C GLN A 1126 4.29 -40.45 10.87
N SER A 1127 3.07 -40.70 10.36
CA SER A 1127 2.84 -40.99 8.95
C SER A 1127 3.05 -39.73 8.09
N THR A 1128 3.83 -39.86 7.01
CA THR A 1128 4.01 -38.82 5.97
C THR A 1128 3.02 -38.99 4.80
N ALA A 1129 2.00 -39.86 4.95
CA ALA A 1129 1.05 -40.16 3.89
C ALA A 1129 0.05 -39.01 3.67
N LEU A 1130 -0.12 -38.59 2.41
CA LEU A 1130 -1.25 -37.74 2.02
C LEU A 1130 -2.50 -38.60 1.89
N ARG A 1131 -3.64 -38.12 2.39
CA ARG A 1131 -4.93 -38.79 2.22
C ARG A 1131 -5.70 -38.11 1.10
N GLY A 1132 -6.30 -38.87 0.20
CA GLY A 1132 -6.98 -38.31 -0.96
C GLY A 1132 -8.17 -39.15 -1.43
N THR A 1133 -9.11 -38.50 -2.10
CA THR A 1133 -10.20 -39.17 -2.83
C THR A 1133 -9.80 -39.31 -4.29
N ALA A 1134 -9.42 -40.51 -4.72
CA ALA A 1134 -9.01 -40.77 -6.10
C ALA A 1134 -10.20 -41.10 -7.00
N ARG A 1135 -10.21 -40.49 -8.19
CA ARG A 1135 -11.27 -40.61 -9.21
C ARG A 1135 -10.66 -40.88 -10.58
N SER A 1136 -11.42 -41.51 -11.46
CA SER A 1136 -11.05 -41.61 -12.87
C SER A 1136 -11.40 -40.31 -13.63
N PHE A 1137 -10.67 -40.04 -14.71
CA PHE A 1137 -10.85 -38.84 -15.55
C PHE A 1137 -10.76 -39.22 -17.03
N SER A 1138 -11.35 -38.40 -17.91
CA SER A 1138 -11.31 -38.58 -19.36
C SER A 1138 -10.27 -37.67 -20.01
N CYS A 1139 -9.59 -38.19 -21.03
CA CYS A 1139 -8.59 -37.47 -21.82
C CYS A 1139 -9.00 -37.31 -23.30
N THR A 1140 -10.21 -37.73 -23.70
CA THR A 1140 -10.63 -37.90 -25.11
C THR A 1140 -10.73 -36.61 -25.95
N GLY A 1141 -10.24 -35.48 -25.44
CA GLY A 1141 -10.07 -34.21 -26.18
C GLY A 1141 -8.88 -33.37 -25.73
N ALA A 1142 -7.98 -33.92 -24.91
CA ALA A 1142 -6.71 -33.27 -24.54
C ALA A 1142 -5.69 -33.55 -25.64
N VAL A 1143 -5.71 -32.76 -26.72
CA VAL A 1143 -4.89 -33.02 -27.91
C VAL A 1143 -3.41 -32.68 -27.70
N ASP A 1144 -3.03 -31.96 -26.63
CA ASP A 1144 -1.64 -31.57 -26.42
C ASP A 1144 -1.16 -31.80 -24.98
N GLU A 1145 0.13 -32.11 -24.85
CA GLU A 1145 0.93 -32.19 -23.61
C GLU A 1145 0.90 -30.90 -22.75
N GLU A 1146 0.11 -29.90 -23.13
CA GLU A 1146 0.05 -28.57 -22.52
C GLU A 1146 -0.71 -28.50 -21.18
N HIS A 1147 -1.45 -29.55 -20.79
CA HIS A 1147 -2.32 -29.51 -19.59
C HIS A 1147 -2.18 -30.72 -18.65
N ILE A 1148 -1.38 -31.71 -19.03
CA ILE A 1148 -1.08 -32.92 -18.24
C ILE A 1148 0.43 -33.12 -18.22
N TRP A 1149 1.02 -33.17 -17.03
CA TRP A 1149 2.45 -33.37 -16.84
C TRP A 1149 2.68 -34.63 -16.02
N TYR A 1150 3.10 -35.70 -16.69
CA TYR A 1150 3.59 -36.91 -16.04
C TYR A 1150 5.03 -36.70 -15.54
N ASP A 1151 5.27 -37.15 -14.31
CA ASP A 1151 6.59 -37.10 -13.67
C ASP A 1151 7.56 -38.09 -14.35
N ARG A 1152 7.05 -39.24 -14.83
CA ARG A 1152 7.82 -40.31 -15.51
C ARG A 1152 6.99 -41.01 -16.58
N LYS A 1153 7.63 -41.75 -17.50
CA LYS A 1153 6.92 -42.61 -18.46
C LYS A 1153 6.26 -43.78 -17.73
N LEU A 1154 4.97 -43.99 -17.95
CA LEU A 1154 4.24 -45.14 -17.41
C LEU A 1154 4.03 -46.16 -18.55
N GLY A 1155 4.40 -47.43 -18.31
CA GLY A 1155 4.28 -48.51 -19.29
C GLY A 1155 2.83 -48.87 -19.67
N CYS A 1156 1.84 -48.32 -18.97
CA CYS A 1156 0.41 -48.50 -19.22
C CYS A 1156 -0.25 -47.35 -20.02
N CYS A 1157 0.52 -46.38 -20.53
CA CYS A 1157 0.01 -45.28 -21.36
C CYS A 1157 -0.23 -45.68 -22.83
N SER A 1158 -0.56 -46.93 -23.14
CA SER A 1158 -1.10 -47.26 -24.46
C SER A 1158 -2.55 -46.80 -24.51
N TRP A 1159 -2.79 -45.68 -25.19
CA TRP A 1159 -4.11 -45.08 -25.38
C TRP A 1159 -5.12 -46.01 -26.09
N ASP A 1160 -4.66 -47.16 -26.60
CA ASP A 1160 -5.41 -48.10 -27.42
C ASP A 1160 -6.36 -49.04 -26.65
N SER A 1161 -6.32 -49.08 -25.30
CA SER A 1161 -7.13 -50.02 -24.50
C SER A 1161 -8.25 -49.39 -23.66
N GLY A 1162 -8.40 -48.05 -23.65
CA GLY A 1162 -9.50 -47.37 -22.97
C GLY A 1162 -9.54 -47.47 -21.43
N ILE A 1163 -8.51 -48.03 -20.78
CA ILE A 1163 -8.40 -48.16 -19.33
C ILE A 1163 -7.06 -47.55 -18.88
N SER A 1164 -7.08 -46.28 -18.46
CA SER A 1164 -5.95 -45.69 -17.74
C SER A 1164 -6.02 -46.11 -16.27
N HIS A 1165 -4.99 -46.79 -15.77
CA HIS A 1165 -4.82 -47.11 -14.33
C HIS A 1165 -4.44 -45.89 -13.49
N VAL A 1166 -4.14 -44.75 -14.13
CA VAL A 1166 -3.87 -43.48 -13.45
C VAL A 1166 -5.19 -42.84 -13.04
N MET A 1167 -5.28 -42.47 -11.77
CA MET A 1167 -6.40 -41.70 -11.21
C MET A 1167 -5.96 -40.29 -10.86
N CYS A 1168 -6.92 -39.43 -10.53
CA CYS A 1168 -6.67 -38.07 -10.09
C CYS A 1168 -7.28 -37.81 -8.71
N VAL A 1169 -6.60 -37.01 -7.90
CA VAL A 1169 -7.12 -36.39 -6.67
C VAL A 1169 -7.25 -34.89 -6.92
N ARG A 1170 -8.40 -34.32 -6.58
CA ARG A 1170 -8.64 -32.88 -6.75
C ARG A 1170 -7.91 -32.11 -5.65
N VAL A 1171 -7.11 -31.12 -6.06
CA VAL A 1171 -6.37 -30.21 -5.16
C VAL A 1171 -7.04 -28.83 -5.12
N GLY A 1172 -7.66 -28.42 -6.22
CA GLY A 1172 -8.40 -27.17 -6.28
C GLY A 1172 -9.25 -27.06 -7.55
N SER A 1173 -10.00 -25.97 -7.64
CA SER A 1173 -10.83 -25.64 -8.80
C SER A 1173 -10.80 -24.14 -9.07
N GLY A 1174 -11.05 -23.73 -10.31
CA GLY A 1174 -11.07 -22.32 -10.70
C GLY A 1174 -11.85 -22.13 -12.00
N GLU A 1175 -11.93 -20.89 -12.47
CA GLU A 1175 -12.58 -20.52 -13.73
C GLU A 1175 -11.58 -19.80 -14.62
N LYS A 1176 -11.54 -20.16 -15.91
CA LYS A 1176 -10.63 -19.56 -16.89
C LYS A 1176 -11.38 -19.17 -18.15
N VAL A 1177 -11.06 -18.02 -18.72
CA VAL A 1177 -11.59 -17.62 -20.03
C VAL A 1177 -10.80 -18.35 -21.13
N ILE A 1178 -11.43 -19.28 -21.83
CA ILE A 1178 -10.86 -19.99 -22.97
C ILE A 1178 -11.67 -19.60 -24.20
N ALA A 1179 -11.01 -19.00 -25.20
CA ALA A 1179 -11.66 -18.48 -26.42
C ALA A 1179 -12.85 -17.55 -26.12
N GLY A 1180 -12.72 -16.67 -25.10
CA GLY A 1180 -13.76 -15.72 -24.71
C GLY A 1180 -14.89 -16.29 -23.84
N LEU A 1181 -14.85 -17.60 -23.49
CA LEU A 1181 -15.88 -18.24 -22.66
C LEU A 1181 -15.33 -18.67 -21.29
N PRO A 1182 -16.04 -18.37 -20.18
CA PRO A 1182 -15.68 -18.85 -18.86
C PRO A 1182 -15.82 -20.39 -18.79
N THR A 1183 -14.72 -21.06 -18.49
CA THR A 1183 -14.60 -22.52 -18.43
C THR A 1183 -14.12 -22.93 -17.05
N LYS A 1184 -14.89 -23.80 -16.37
CA LYS A 1184 -14.50 -24.37 -15.07
C LYS A 1184 -13.35 -25.36 -15.20
N MET A 1185 -12.29 -25.13 -14.46
CA MET A 1185 -11.08 -25.93 -14.40
C MET A 1185 -10.95 -26.65 -13.05
N SER A 1186 -10.33 -27.83 -13.08
CA SER A 1186 -9.94 -28.62 -11.92
C SER A 1186 -8.42 -28.83 -11.95
N TYR A 1187 -7.77 -28.53 -10.82
CA TYR A 1187 -6.35 -28.74 -10.60
C TYR A 1187 -6.14 -30.04 -9.85
N LEU A 1188 -5.35 -30.94 -10.43
CA LEU A 1188 -5.34 -32.35 -10.09
C LEU A 1188 -3.93 -32.84 -9.78
N LEU A 1189 -3.84 -33.70 -8.76
CA LEU A 1189 -2.69 -34.56 -8.51
C LEU A 1189 -2.96 -35.92 -9.15
N LEU A 1190 -2.05 -36.40 -10.01
CA LEU A 1190 -2.18 -37.70 -10.66
C LEU A 1190 -1.51 -38.77 -9.80
N VAL A 1191 -2.20 -39.89 -9.61
CA VAL A 1191 -1.79 -40.97 -8.73
C VAL A 1191 -1.93 -42.33 -9.38
N HIS A 1192 -1.07 -43.27 -8.99
CA HIS A 1192 -1.05 -44.64 -9.48
C HIS A 1192 -0.87 -45.62 -8.31
N PRO A 1193 -1.52 -46.81 -8.30
CA PRO A 1193 -1.30 -47.82 -7.27
C PRO A 1193 0.17 -48.28 -7.22
N LYS A 1194 0.75 -48.38 -6.03
CA LYS A 1194 2.10 -48.94 -5.85
C LYS A 1194 2.03 -50.48 -5.93
N PRO A 1195 2.84 -51.14 -6.78
CA PRO A 1195 2.85 -52.60 -6.89
C PRO A 1195 3.09 -53.28 -5.52
N GLY A 1196 2.24 -54.24 -5.16
CA GLY A 1196 2.41 -55.04 -3.94
C GLY A 1196 2.02 -54.35 -2.62
N THR A 1197 1.42 -53.15 -2.68
CA THR A 1197 0.92 -52.43 -1.48
C THR A 1197 -0.51 -51.93 -1.71
N ASN A 1198 -1.19 -51.50 -0.64
CA ASN A 1198 -2.49 -50.81 -0.75
C ASN A 1198 -2.34 -49.28 -0.95
N ASP A 1199 -1.10 -48.80 -1.07
CA ASP A 1199 -0.79 -47.38 -1.18
C ASP A 1199 -0.71 -46.92 -2.64
N TYR A 1200 -0.77 -45.61 -2.81
CA TYR A 1200 -0.61 -44.93 -4.09
C TYR A 1200 0.67 -44.11 -4.09
N GLU A 1201 1.18 -43.86 -5.28
CA GLU A 1201 2.25 -42.90 -5.53
C GLU A 1201 1.77 -41.79 -6.45
N ARG A 1202 2.36 -40.61 -6.29
CA ARG A 1202 2.21 -39.52 -7.26
C ARG A 1202 2.93 -39.89 -8.56
N VAL A 1203 2.29 -39.59 -9.69
CA VAL A 1203 2.86 -39.79 -11.03
C VAL A 1203 2.76 -38.56 -11.94
N GLY A 1204 2.22 -37.45 -11.43
CA GLY A 1204 2.14 -36.20 -12.19
C GLY A 1204 1.10 -35.24 -11.64
N VAL A 1205 0.82 -34.19 -12.42
CA VAL A 1205 -0.21 -33.18 -12.15
C VAL A 1205 -0.93 -32.80 -13.43
N ALA A 1206 -2.16 -32.29 -13.31
CA ALA A 1206 -2.93 -31.85 -14.47
C ALA A 1206 -3.85 -30.66 -14.15
N ALA A 1207 -4.18 -29.88 -15.17
CA ALA A 1207 -5.18 -28.82 -15.13
C ALA A 1207 -6.24 -29.10 -16.21
N LEU A 1208 -7.35 -29.74 -15.84
CA LEU A 1208 -8.36 -30.24 -16.77
C LEU A 1208 -9.69 -29.53 -16.60
N ARG A 1209 -10.54 -29.56 -17.65
CA ARG A 1209 -11.93 -29.09 -17.53
C ARG A 1209 -12.65 -29.89 -16.46
N ALA A 1210 -13.43 -29.22 -15.61
CA ALA A 1210 -14.14 -29.87 -14.51
C ALA A 1210 -15.09 -31.00 -14.98
N ALA A 1211 -15.63 -30.89 -16.19
CA ALA A 1211 -16.48 -31.91 -16.82
C ALA A 1211 -15.75 -33.21 -17.17
N TRP A 1212 -14.41 -33.22 -17.20
CA TRP A 1212 -13.61 -34.39 -17.55
C TRP A 1212 -13.24 -35.25 -16.33
N VAL A 1213 -13.48 -34.75 -15.12
CA VAL A 1213 -13.33 -35.53 -13.88
C VAL A 1213 -14.65 -36.24 -13.60
N LYS A 1214 -14.64 -37.58 -13.48
CA LYS A 1214 -15.86 -38.34 -13.23
C LYS A 1214 -16.48 -37.99 -11.87
N LYS A 1215 -17.82 -37.95 -11.83
CA LYS A 1215 -18.61 -37.60 -10.62
C LYS A 1215 -18.91 -38.78 -9.69
N GLU A 1216 -18.62 -40.02 -10.12
CA GLU A 1216 -18.82 -41.25 -9.34
C GLU A 1216 -18.07 -41.22 -7.99
N ASP A 1217 -18.56 -41.95 -6.98
CA ASP A 1217 -17.93 -42.03 -5.65
C ASP A 1217 -16.46 -42.46 -5.77
N GLY A 1218 -15.54 -41.55 -5.42
CA GLY A 1218 -14.11 -41.80 -5.48
C GLY A 1218 -13.64 -42.73 -4.36
N ILE A 1219 -12.51 -43.40 -4.56
CA ILE A 1219 -11.91 -44.28 -3.56
C ILE A 1219 -10.97 -43.51 -2.63
N GLN A 1220 -11.06 -43.77 -1.33
CA GLN A 1220 -10.13 -43.20 -0.36
C GLN A 1220 -8.77 -43.89 -0.46
N ILE A 1221 -7.71 -43.11 -0.64
CA ILE A 1221 -6.35 -43.60 -0.84
C ILE A 1221 -5.34 -42.91 0.08
N GLN A 1222 -4.23 -43.58 0.32
CA GLN A 1222 -3.03 -42.99 0.92
C GLN A 1222 -1.95 -42.87 -0.14
N ILE A 1223 -1.34 -41.69 -0.26
CA ILE A 1223 -0.24 -41.41 -1.18
C ILE A 1223 1.03 -41.32 -0.36
N THR A 1224 1.94 -42.28 -0.53
CA THR A 1224 3.18 -42.41 0.25
C THR A 1224 4.42 -42.17 -0.57
#